data_AF-A0A0C1TQE2-F1
#
_entry.id   AF-A0A0C1TQE2-F1
#
_cell.length_a   1.000
_cell.length_b   1.000
_cell.length_c   1.000
_cell.angle_alpha   90.00
_cell.angle_beta   90.00
_cell.angle_gamma   90.00
#
_symmetry.space_group_name_H-M   'P 1'
#
loop_
_entity.id
_entity.type
_entity.pdbx_description
1 polymer ?
#
loop_
_entity_poly.entity_id
_entity_poly.type
_entity_poly.pdbx_seq_one_letter_code
_entity_poly.pdbx_strand_id
1 'polypeptide(L)'
;MKRCLITLIFLLCHADAWGGSLLTKSEDFSKAATYGMNMATYSMEMMDARQAAEKLATFDVVWDIMGKGEEVLLNGDPDAFPKLKDDVLKIKLVLDKVAEVSAKLGEGVYDEALMGSVDVMVGMVNHPMVNGLWEAVKLAYQSHRLVQDSRAALEIETLYGIVNYDRRLRGTAGSDGPKLFSVDADTVTYFFNKYLITDESTRGLVKTYVKNKLGEEFPELPASDSALAWLRGTLDEEKNEHEVRLLQEFENSSRRWTMQLLKDLNEQVKKEWVATRLHQEQEKFKAFTDQVGKAFANVDQVFAYYANQAALRKQAAGFPATLKELAEKRTRLEAQYAPLRPSQFNERMAARNGLHQVMSEASRHAVFCLIINDFTLQKEFEALHLAVMQRIDAIDREMSVQRETATEEALTLAEGAGDDYRAYEASLDKRFKPVVDDAISFLDDYRPLEPSEISSLLAENNMEEAELRIVAWQVEQGKLFEKVQATFNKDFAAITQGDSPPVTETPMYQRYLRRGDQNPGIREMVLHDATRERDTYWRNAAAKAEDAFTIAFGTASLAYSRDHQELSQVFEYFATETKRIRTAVTENIAAIRAIKGQIADHVLALSPGASYRNRILDNFSLADFEPGATIDEAEAYLRDNRHATIGKIDDADVAINTVAWQIRKRRDRIAAPIDLLNGHISGINAFAVLAERIRNAQKRADGFKPLDDQTVALYNDLAAYPSEQAAENASFAGRTDPKANPPRSLTYTTTEKNWDGESWTTREVENIKFPSVVNPAWGKIDYRRHLDSIKGLQGMNPAAMEARGRKLIAEIEQDLANRQRDIDHLTELEQEFTAWYEKQLRDSVIVQDSQSGHYVPRGDLYPDRVTGHAIVNTPYPHFALADELAREPKLAKAEENLKRLKVHRFIQDSMPATKAMLATLFTSKGFYLPAKEDNFLIGNTPVWKSDLATARRILEPLKPDSGDYRKQLELVEKLLPFTIEFPPLPTDRKARRSEEIQHTIGRFKENAGLQHFDFELGKEFAALRIMVQELIIGKGRLIEQESLAETQVASGRERLAEFRKTFDAIAADTERYLAQKTVEQADYDGISSRYWDLRSRYDGDTFAQDSTFTGQLAAHEGKLASLQGMTIDPRQRDTERIEAFYGTFKAAYESKNDSGLMGCLDDDWSAGDGTTLADLQDHFRNMFSVFDQIQLTMSGLRIERKGTDGYLVSYDLLIVGSIYAENIRHEEKSSVAEEVSMDSAGQVRISRTSRGRFWYVR
;
A
#
# COMPACT_ATOMS: atom_id res chain seq x y z
N MET A 1 -27.10 19.44 -7.59
CA MET A 1 -26.38 20.68 -7.95
C MET A 1 -26.02 21.55 -6.74
N LYS A 2 -26.91 22.37 -6.16
CA LYS A 2 -26.58 23.34 -5.08
C LYS A 2 -25.76 22.75 -3.91
N ARG A 3 -26.06 21.51 -3.47
CA ARG A 3 -25.27 20.80 -2.45
C ARG A 3 -23.87 20.40 -2.91
N CYS A 4 -23.72 19.82 -4.10
CA CYS A 4 -22.39 19.44 -4.64
C CYS A 4 -21.50 20.67 -4.88
N LEU A 5 -22.09 21.79 -5.31
CA LEU A 5 -21.37 23.05 -5.46
C LEU A 5 -20.94 23.61 -4.10
N ILE A 6 -21.82 23.60 -3.10
CA ILE A 6 -21.45 23.92 -1.71
C ILE A 6 -20.33 23.00 -1.24
N THR A 7 -20.37 21.69 -1.50
CA THR A 7 -19.29 20.76 -1.17
C THR A 7 -17.98 21.07 -1.91
N LEU A 8 -18.02 21.46 -3.18
CA LEU A 8 -16.82 21.84 -3.94
C LEU A 8 -16.21 23.15 -3.41
N ILE A 9 -17.04 24.16 -3.13
CA ILE A 9 -16.62 25.42 -2.50
C ILE A 9 -16.06 25.14 -1.11
N PHE A 10 -16.71 24.30 -0.31
CA PHE A 10 -16.26 23.91 1.02
C PHE A 10 -14.95 23.10 0.98
N LEU A 11 -14.75 22.26 -0.04
CA LEU A 11 -13.49 21.54 -0.30
C LEU A 11 -12.36 22.47 -0.75
N LEU A 12 -12.65 23.48 -1.57
CA LEU A 12 -11.66 24.49 -1.96
C LEU A 12 -11.26 25.38 -0.77
N CYS A 13 -12.23 25.83 0.03
CA CYS A 13 -11.95 26.56 1.28
C CYS A 13 -11.29 25.66 2.36
N HIS A 14 -11.57 24.35 2.40
CA HIS A 14 -10.84 23.42 3.27
C HIS A 14 -9.43 23.11 2.76
N ALA A 15 -9.21 23.06 1.44
CA ALA A 15 -7.88 22.92 0.86
C ALA A 15 -7.01 24.15 1.15
N ASP A 16 -7.60 25.34 1.22
CA ASP A 16 -6.93 26.56 1.66
C ASP A 16 -6.62 26.52 3.18
N ALA A 17 -7.55 26.01 4.00
CA ALA A 17 -7.39 25.91 5.45
C ALA A 17 -6.46 24.76 5.94
N TRP A 18 -6.32 23.67 5.17
CA TRP A 18 -5.49 22.50 5.53
C TRP A 18 -4.24 22.32 4.64
N GLY A 19 -4.22 22.89 3.44
CA GLY A 19 -3.14 22.75 2.44
C GLY A 19 -2.01 23.78 2.56
N GLY A 20 -1.74 24.26 3.78
CA GLY A 20 -0.73 25.29 4.04
C GLY A 20 0.61 25.00 3.36
N SER A 21 1.00 25.90 2.45
CA SER A 21 2.22 25.89 1.60
C SER A 21 2.21 25.14 0.25
N LEU A 22 1.17 24.36 -0.10
CA LEU A 22 1.20 23.54 -1.33
C LEU A 22 0.54 24.17 -2.56
N LEU A 23 -0.36 25.16 -2.40
CA LEU A 23 -1.01 25.88 -3.52
C LEU A 23 -0.74 27.40 -3.54
N THR A 24 -0.23 27.98 -2.46
CA THR A 24 -0.30 29.43 -2.19
C THR A 24 1.03 30.18 -2.23
N LYS A 25 2.12 29.57 -2.73
CA LYS A 25 3.45 30.23 -2.82
C LYS A 25 3.56 31.33 -3.91
N SER A 26 2.53 31.52 -4.72
CA SER A 26 2.43 32.67 -5.64
C SER A 26 1.46 33.70 -5.05
N GLU A 27 1.97 34.91 -4.81
CA GLU A 27 1.14 36.06 -4.39
C GLU A 27 0.04 36.36 -5.44
N ASP A 28 0.38 36.17 -6.73
CA ASP A 28 -0.54 36.38 -7.85
C ASP A 28 -1.69 35.37 -7.86
N PHE A 29 -1.47 34.12 -7.39
CA PHE A 29 -2.54 33.12 -7.24
C PHE A 29 -3.59 33.56 -6.22
N SER A 30 -3.15 34.03 -5.05
CA SER A 30 -4.04 34.54 -4.00
C SER A 30 -4.87 35.74 -4.49
N LYS A 31 -4.22 36.68 -5.18
CA LYS A 31 -4.88 37.86 -5.77
C LYS A 31 -5.88 37.47 -6.88
N ALA A 32 -5.50 36.61 -7.82
CA ALA A 32 -6.37 36.16 -8.90
C ALA A 32 -7.59 35.36 -8.38
N ALA A 33 -7.39 34.46 -7.42
CA ALA A 33 -8.47 33.73 -6.76
C ALA A 33 -9.42 34.68 -6.01
N THR A 34 -8.89 35.67 -5.29
CA THR A 34 -9.70 36.68 -4.58
C THR A 34 -10.55 37.51 -5.55
N TYR A 35 -9.99 37.98 -6.66
CA TYR A 35 -10.74 38.74 -7.66
C TYR A 35 -11.81 37.88 -8.36
N GLY A 36 -11.48 36.62 -8.70
CA GLY A 36 -12.43 35.67 -9.29
C GLY A 36 -13.61 35.35 -8.36
N MET A 37 -13.34 35.05 -7.08
CA MET A 37 -14.38 34.76 -6.09
C MET A 37 -15.25 35.98 -5.77
N ASN A 38 -14.65 37.16 -5.61
CA ASN A 38 -15.41 38.40 -5.40
C ASN A 38 -16.29 38.74 -6.61
N MET A 39 -15.80 38.54 -7.83
CA MET A 39 -16.60 38.77 -9.04
C MET A 39 -17.75 37.77 -9.18
N ALA A 40 -17.53 36.48 -8.91
CA ALA A 40 -18.58 35.47 -8.91
C ALA A 40 -19.65 35.78 -7.83
N THR A 41 -19.21 36.16 -6.62
CA THR A 41 -20.08 36.56 -5.51
C THR A 41 -20.93 37.77 -5.86
N TYR A 42 -20.31 38.86 -6.37
CA TYR A 42 -21.06 40.07 -6.74
C TYR A 42 -21.97 39.87 -7.95
N SER A 43 -21.60 39.01 -8.90
CA SER A 43 -22.49 38.65 -10.03
C SER A 43 -23.72 37.87 -9.56
N MET A 44 -23.57 37.01 -8.55
CA MET A 44 -24.69 36.33 -7.89
C MET A 44 -25.53 37.26 -7.02
N GLU A 45 -24.92 38.21 -6.30
CA GLU A 45 -25.64 39.19 -5.46
C GLU A 45 -26.47 40.18 -6.28
N MET A 46 -25.89 40.73 -7.35
CA MET A 46 -26.49 41.84 -8.11
C MET A 46 -27.41 41.36 -9.23
N MET A 47 -27.30 40.09 -9.66
CA MET A 47 -27.92 39.54 -10.88
C MET A 47 -27.61 40.33 -12.17
N ASP A 48 -26.62 41.22 -12.11
CA ASP A 48 -26.15 42.10 -13.18
C ASP A 48 -24.61 42.12 -13.14
N ALA A 49 -24.00 41.49 -14.13
CA ALA A 49 -22.55 41.36 -14.21
C ALA A 49 -21.84 42.69 -14.49
N ARG A 50 -22.53 43.69 -15.07
CA ARG A 50 -21.98 45.03 -15.26
C ARG A 50 -21.86 45.75 -13.91
N GLN A 51 -22.89 45.69 -13.07
CA GLN A 51 -22.83 46.26 -11.72
C GLN A 51 -21.83 45.51 -10.83
N ALA A 52 -21.69 44.19 -11.01
CA ALA A 52 -20.64 43.41 -10.34
C ALA A 52 -19.23 43.85 -10.76
N ALA A 53 -19.01 44.12 -12.05
CA ALA A 53 -17.74 44.64 -12.57
C ALA A 53 -17.46 46.07 -12.11
N GLU A 54 -18.46 46.96 -12.13
CA GLU A 54 -18.35 48.34 -11.63
C GLU A 54 -18.01 48.34 -10.12
N LYS A 55 -18.58 47.43 -9.32
CA LYS A 55 -18.25 47.23 -7.90
C LYS A 55 -16.83 46.66 -7.72
N LEU A 56 -16.41 45.70 -8.54
CA LEU A 56 -15.04 45.16 -8.52
C LEU A 56 -13.98 46.23 -8.84
N ALA A 57 -14.30 47.14 -9.76
CA ALA A 57 -13.44 48.26 -10.15
C ALA A 57 -13.28 49.35 -9.06
N THR A 58 -14.01 49.26 -7.93
CA THR A 58 -13.81 50.14 -6.76
C THR A 58 -12.77 49.63 -5.76
N PHE A 59 -12.20 48.44 -5.97
CA PHE A 59 -11.04 47.94 -5.23
C PHE A 59 -9.70 48.35 -5.90
N ASP A 60 -8.61 48.35 -5.13
CA ASP A 60 -7.27 48.89 -5.47
C ASP A 60 -6.53 48.25 -6.65
N VAL A 61 -7.21 47.46 -7.50
CA VAL A 61 -6.67 46.88 -8.75
C VAL A 61 -5.97 47.92 -9.62
N VAL A 62 -6.50 49.15 -9.68
CA VAL A 62 -5.91 50.26 -10.46
C VAL A 62 -4.61 50.78 -9.81
N TRP A 63 -4.53 50.80 -8.48
CA TRP A 63 -3.33 51.27 -7.76
C TRP A 63 -2.21 50.23 -7.72
N ASP A 64 -2.53 48.93 -7.57
CA ASP A 64 -1.56 47.83 -7.67
C ASP A 64 -0.87 47.80 -9.05
N ILE A 65 -1.61 48.15 -10.12
CA ILE A 65 -1.08 48.25 -11.49
C ILE A 65 -0.20 49.50 -11.67
N MET A 66 -0.57 50.64 -11.09
CA MET A 66 0.26 51.85 -11.19
C MET A 66 1.54 51.75 -10.34
N GLY A 67 1.47 51.18 -9.13
CA GLY A 67 2.64 51.02 -8.24
C GLY A 67 3.74 50.16 -8.86
N LYS A 68 3.39 48.99 -9.42
CA LYS A 68 4.35 48.15 -10.17
C LYS A 68 4.88 48.83 -11.43
N GLY A 69 4.08 49.68 -12.09
CA GLY A 69 4.52 50.47 -13.24
C GLY A 69 5.56 51.54 -12.88
N GLU A 70 5.43 52.18 -11.72
CA GLU A 70 6.36 53.19 -11.22
C GLU A 70 7.72 52.57 -10.83
N GLU A 71 7.70 51.41 -10.17
CA GLU A 71 8.91 50.66 -9.79
C GLU A 71 9.69 50.15 -11.02
N VAL A 72 8.99 49.77 -12.09
CA VAL A 72 9.59 49.34 -13.37
C VAL A 72 10.13 50.51 -14.19
N LEU A 73 9.46 51.66 -14.20
CA LEU A 73 9.90 52.86 -14.94
C LEU A 73 11.11 53.55 -14.32
N LEU A 74 11.35 53.39 -13.01
CA LEU A 74 12.43 54.06 -12.29
C LEU A 74 13.72 53.21 -12.18
N ASN A 75 13.63 51.88 -12.21
CA ASN A 75 14.77 50.99 -12.00
C ASN A 75 15.48 50.50 -13.29
N GLY A 76 14.89 50.73 -14.47
CA GLY A 76 15.61 50.56 -15.76
C GLY A 76 15.88 49.11 -16.19
N ASP A 77 15.16 48.12 -15.65
CA ASP A 77 15.27 46.71 -16.04
C ASP A 77 14.69 46.45 -17.45
N PRO A 78 15.49 46.03 -18.44
CA PRO A 78 15.01 45.76 -19.80
C PRO A 78 14.09 44.52 -19.89
N ASP A 79 14.14 43.58 -18.95
CA ASP A 79 13.33 42.35 -18.95
C ASP A 79 11.97 42.53 -18.23
N ALA A 80 11.73 43.70 -17.63
CA ALA A 80 10.46 44.03 -16.98
C ALA A 80 9.31 44.27 -17.99
N PHE A 81 9.61 44.77 -19.20
CA PHE A 81 8.58 45.07 -20.20
C PHE A 81 7.90 43.81 -20.79
N PRO A 82 8.63 42.71 -21.08
CA PRO A 82 8.02 41.40 -21.36
C PRO A 82 7.12 40.88 -20.23
N LYS A 83 7.53 41.00 -18.95
CA LYS A 83 6.71 40.57 -17.80
C LYS A 83 5.40 41.37 -17.71
N LEU A 84 5.49 42.70 -17.78
CA LEU A 84 4.31 43.58 -17.77
C LEU A 84 3.34 43.24 -18.91
N LYS A 85 3.87 42.92 -20.10
CA LYS A 85 3.07 42.48 -21.25
C LYS A 85 2.35 41.15 -20.98
N ASP A 86 3.03 40.18 -20.38
CA ASP A 86 2.43 38.89 -20.01
C ASP A 86 1.33 39.05 -18.95
N ASP A 87 1.53 39.91 -17.95
CA ASP A 87 0.52 40.16 -16.91
C ASP A 87 -0.70 40.92 -17.47
N VAL A 88 -0.49 41.87 -18.39
CA VAL A 88 -1.58 42.51 -19.14
C VAL A 88 -2.33 41.50 -20.03
N LEU A 89 -1.64 40.51 -20.62
CA LEU A 89 -2.28 39.44 -21.40
C LEU A 89 -3.11 38.49 -20.50
N LYS A 90 -2.63 38.15 -19.30
CA LYS A 90 -3.41 37.38 -18.30
C LYS A 90 -4.66 38.14 -17.87
N ILE A 91 -4.54 39.44 -17.55
CA ILE A 91 -5.68 40.29 -17.18
C ILE A 91 -6.69 40.36 -18.32
N LYS A 92 -6.22 40.52 -19.57
CA LYS A 92 -7.11 40.50 -20.75
C LYS A 92 -7.86 39.17 -20.87
N LEU A 93 -7.18 38.04 -20.69
CA LEU A 93 -7.82 36.71 -20.73
C LEU A 93 -8.95 36.59 -19.70
N VAL A 94 -8.75 37.12 -18.49
CA VAL A 94 -9.79 37.18 -17.45
C VAL A 94 -10.96 38.05 -17.91
N LEU A 95 -10.70 39.25 -18.44
CA LEU A 95 -11.76 40.18 -18.89
C LEU A 95 -12.57 39.64 -20.08
N ASP A 96 -11.90 39.04 -21.07
CA ASP A 96 -12.56 38.43 -22.24
C ASP A 96 -13.49 37.28 -21.79
N LYS A 97 -13.09 36.49 -20.78
CA LYS A 97 -13.90 35.40 -20.22
C LYS A 97 -14.98 35.86 -19.26
N VAL A 98 -14.75 36.93 -18.51
CA VAL A 98 -15.79 37.63 -17.73
C VAL A 98 -16.91 38.11 -18.64
N ALA A 99 -16.61 38.63 -19.84
CA ALA A 99 -17.61 39.02 -20.82
C ALA A 99 -18.44 37.82 -21.32
N GLU A 100 -17.81 36.66 -21.53
CA GLU A 100 -18.48 35.41 -21.93
C GLU A 100 -19.45 34.90 -20.85
N VAL A 101 -19.01 34.87 -19.58
CA VAL A 101 -19.87 34.52 -18.43
C VAL A 101 -21.03 35.52 -18.27
N SER A 102 -20.74 36.82 -18.45
CA SER A 102 -21.75 37.89 -18.39
C SER A 102 -22.83 37.74 -19.47
N ALA A 103 -22.43 37.38 -20.70
CA ALA A 103 -23.36 37.10 -21.79
C ALA A 103 -24.27 35.90 -21.47
N LYS A 104 -23.70 34.81 -20.95
CA LYS A 104 -24.47 33.60 -20.55
C LYS A 104 -25.45 33.84 -19.41
N LEU A 105 -25.11 34.72 -18.45
CA LEU A 105 -26.04 35.19 -17.42
C LEU A 105 -27.18 36.02 -18.04
N GLY A 106 -26.88 36.90 -18.99
CA GLY A 106 -27.87 37.69 -19.73
C GLY A 106 -28.83 36.86 -20.59
N GLU A 107 -28.39 35.69 -21.06
CA GLU A 107 -29.22 34.70 -21.76
C GLU A 107 -30.10 33.85 -20.81
N GLY A 108 -29.93 33.98 -19.48
CA GLY A 108 -30.66 33.19 -18.47
C GLY A 108 -30.14 31.76 -18.27
N VAL A 109 -28.95 31.44 -18.80
CA VAL A 109 -28.34 30.09 -18.74
C VAL A 109 -27.35 30.02 -17.56
N TYR A 110 -27.91 30.12 -16.35
CA TYR A 110 -27.15 30.30 -15.10
C TYR A 110 -26.19 29.16 -14.76
N ASP A 111 -26.47 27.95 -15.23
CA ASP A 111 -25.68 26.75 -15.02
C ASP A 111 -24.47 26.67 -15.96
N GLU A 112 -24.63 27.00 -17.24
CA GLU A 112 -23.51 27.14 -18.19
C GLU A 112 -22.60 28.33 -17.84
N ALA A 113 -23.17 29.47 -17.42
CA ALA A 113 -22.40 30.62 -16.93
C ALA A 113 -21.52 30.26 -15.72
N LEU A 114 -22.07 29.48 -14.78
CA LEU A 114 -21.35 29.02 -13.60
C LEU A 114 -20.21 28.06 -13.96
N MET A 115 -20.46 27.07 -14.84
CA MET A 115 -19.41 26.15 -15.29
C MET A 115 -18.29 26.90 -16.04
N GLY A 116 -18.64 27.87 -16.89
CA GLY A 116 -17.68 28.75 -17.55
C GLY A 116 -16.82 29.56 -16.59
N SER A 117 -17.39 30.07 -15.49
CA SER A 117 -16.63 30.79 -14.46
C SER A 117 -15.61 29.91 -13.72
N VAL A 118 -15.89 28.62 -13.56
CA VAL A 118 -14.97 27.67 -12.91
C VAL A 118 -13.93 27.13 -13.89
N ASP A 119 -14.27 26.90 -15.16
CA ASP A 119 -13.30 26.63 -16.24
C ASP A 119 -12.19 27.70 -16.29
N VAL A 120 -12.56 28.96 -16.07
CA VAL A 120 -11.64 30.12 -16.05
C VAL A 120 -10.70 30.07 -14.85
N MET A 121 -11.20 29.75 -13.65
CA MET A 121 -10.35 29.59 -12.47
C MET A 121 -9.42 28.37 -12.61
N VAL A 122 -9.93 27.22 -13.04
CA VAL A 122 -9.14 25.99 -13.25
C VAL A 122 -8.06 26.19 -14.31
N GLY A 123 -8.40 26.85 -15.43
CA GLY A 123 -7.44 27.21 -16.48
C GLY A 123 -6.32 28.14 -16.01
N MET A 124 -6.59 29.03 -15.05
CA MET A 124 -5.55 29.84 -14.40
C MET A 124 -4.68 29.06 -13.41
N VAL A 125 -5.23 28.04 -12.73
CA VAL A 125 -4.45 27.17 -11.84
C VAL A 125 -3.52 26.24 -12.66
N ASN A 126 -3.99 25.75 -13.81
CA ASN A 126 -3.30 24.84 -14.73
C ASN A 126 -2.59 23.64 -14.05
N HIS A 127 -3.16 23.14 -12.94
CA HIS A 127 -2.59 22.04 -12.18
C HIS A 127 -3.21 20.70 -12.63
N PRO A 128 -2.43 19.64 -12.94
CA PRO A 128 -2.94 18.41 -13.53
C PRO A 128 -4.10 17.75 -12.75
N MET A 129 -4.04 17.71 -11.41
CA MET A 129 -5.14 17.19 -10.61
C MET A 129 -6.39 18.07 -10.65
N VAL A 130 -6.23 19.40 -10.69
CA VAL A 130 -7.37 20.32 -10.71
C VAL A 130 -8.06 20.24 -12.07
N ASN A 131 -7.28 20.19 -13.16
CA ASN A 131 -7.77 19.96 -14.51
C ASN A 131 -8.49 18.58 -14.61
N GLY A 132 -7.87 17.49 -14.14
CA GLY A 132 -8.45 16.15 -14.21
C GLY A 132 -9.73 15.98 -13.36
N LEU A 133 -9.74 16.52 -12.14
CA LEU A 133 -10.93 16.53 -11.28
C LEU A 133 -12.04 17.38 -11.90
N TRP A 134 -11.70 18.52 -12.50
CA TRP A 134 -12.66 19.41 -13.14
C TRP A 134 -13.26 18.82 -14.42
N GLU A 135 -12.47 18.13 -15.26
CA GLU A 135 -13.02 17.35 -16.39
C GLU A 135 -13.96 16.24 -15.91
N ALA A 136 -13.64 15.55 -14.81
CA ALA A 136 -14.54 14.57 -14.22
C ALA A 136 -15.84 15.20 -13.68
N VAL A 137 -15.77 16.41 -13.09
CA VAL A 137 -16.96 17.18 -12.66
C VAL A 137 -17.78 17.65 -13.86
N LYS A 138 -17.16 18.12 -14.94
CA LYS A 138 -17.84 18.47 -16.21
C LYS A 138 -18.53 17.26 -16.82
N LEU A 139 -17.88 16.10 -16.87
CA LEU A 139 -18.46 14.84 -17.35
C LEU A 139 -19.64 14.38 -16.49
N ALA A 140 -19.50 14.42 -15.16
CA ALA A 140 -20.58 14.08 -14.22
C ALA A 140 -21.76 15.05 -14.29
N TYR A 141 -21.50 16.34 -14.51
CA TYR A 141 -22.52 17.37 -14.72
C TYR A 141 -23.28 17.15 -16.03
N GLN A 142 -22.58 16.91 -17.14
CA GLN A 142 -23.21 16.58 -18.44
C GLN A 142 -24.04 15.30 -18.35
N SER A 143 -23.52 14.26 -17.68
CA SER A 143 -24.27 13.04 -17.38
C SER A 143 -25.52 13.31 -16.54
N HIS A 144 -25.41 14.11 -15.47
CA HIS A 144 -26.56 14.44 -14.63
C HIS A 144 -27.61 15.32 -15.35
N ARG A 145 -27.21 16.21 -16.25
CA ARG A 145 -28.13 16.98 -17.12
C ARG A 145 -28.88 16.05 -18.09
N LEU A 146 -28.18 15.10 -18.71
CA LEU A 146 -28.81 14.04 -19.53
C LEU A 146 -29.75 13.13 -18.71
N VAL A 147 -29.47 12.92 -17.43
CA VAL A 147 -30.34 12.20 -16.47
C VAL A 147 -31.49 13.08 -15.94
N GLN A 148 -31.44 14.41 -16.08
CA GLN A 148 -32.61 15.27 -15.86
C GLN A 148 -33.51 15.34 -17.11
N ASP A 149 -32.93 15.19 -18.31
CA ASP A 149 -33.64 14.93 -19.57
C ASP A 149 -34.16 13.46 -19.71
N SER A 150 -34.18 12.68 -18.61
CA SER A 150 -33.98 11.23 -18.61
C SER A 150 -34.95 10.36 -19.41
N ARG A 151 -36.18 10.81 -19.71
CA ARG A 151 -37.09 9.95 -20.49
C ARG A 151 -36.59 9.77 -21.93
N ALA A 152 -36.27 10.87 -22.60
CA ALA A 152 -35.72 10.82 -23.96
C ALA A 152 -34.30 10.23 -23.98
N ALA A 153 -33.49 10.44 -22.94
CA ALA A 153 -32.13 9.89 -22.88
C ALA A 153 -32.12 8.35 -22.76
N LEU A 154 -32.95 7.77 -21.88
CA LEU A 154 -33.11 6.31 -21.77
C LEU A 154 -33.72 5.69 -23.04
N GLU A 155 -34.63 6.40 -23.71
CA GLU A 155 -35.21 5.96 -24.98
C GLU A 155 -34.15 6.00 -26.11
N ILE A 156 -33.24 6.99 -26.13
CA ILE A 156 -32.08 7.05 -27.03
C ILE A 156 -31.06 5.94 -26.71
N GLU A 157 -30.80 5.64 -25.44
CA GLU A 157 -29.92 4.53 -25.01
C GLU A 157 -30.51 3.16 -25.41
N THR A 158 -31.82 2.98 -25.29
CA THR A 158 -32.54 1.78 -25.74
C THR A 158 -32.48 1.64 -27.26
N LEU A 159 -32.73 2.74 -27.99
CA LEU A 159 -32.54 2.80 -29.45
C LEU A 159 -31.10 2.48 -29.84
N TYR A 160 -30.11 3.02 -29.11
CA TYR A 160 -28.71 2.71 -29.33
C TYR A 160 -28.44 1.22 -29.16
N GLY A 161 -28.94 0.58 -28.10
CA GLY A 161 -28.82 -0.87 -27.90
C GLY A 161 -29.31 -1.67 -29.10
N ILE A 162 -30.51 -1.38 -29.60
CA ILE A 162 -31.12 -2.05 -30.77
C ILE A 162 -30.29 -1.82 -32.05
N VAL A 163 -29.91 -0.57 -32.30
CA VAL A 163 -29.27 -0.10 -33.53
C VAL A 163 -27.79 -0.50 -33.60
N ASN A 164 -27.09 -0.50 -32.46
CA ASN A 164 -25.69 -0.87 -32.37
C ASN A 164 -25.44 -2.33 -32.78
N TYR A 165 -26.37 -3.27 -32.61
CA TYR A 165 -26.12 -4.63 -33.11
C TYR A 165 -26.08 -4.73 -34.63
N ASP A 166 -26.70 -3.79 -35.37
CA ASP A 166 -26.72 -3.83 -36.83
C ASP A 166 -25.33 -3.50 -37.43
N ARG A 167 -24.78 -4.45 -38.18
CA ARG A 167 -23.50 -4.29 -38.89
C ARG A 167 -23.61 -3.41 -40.14
N ARG A 168 -24.81 -3.20 -40.70
CA ARG A 168 -25.02 -2.34 -41.88
C ARG A 168 -25.11 -0.85 -41.53
N LEU A 169 -25.55 -0.52 -40.31
CA LEU A 169 -25.61 0.87 -39.84
C LEU A 169 -24.24 1.39 -39.37
N ARG A 170 -23.37 0.50 -38.87
CA ARG A 170 -22.04 0.87 -38.35
C ARG A 170 -21.00 1.07 -39.44
N GLY A 171 -20.42 2.27 -39.49
CA GLY A 171 -19.30 2.59 -40.36
C GLY A 171 -17.98 1.95 -39.91
N THR A 172 -16.96 2.11 -40.75
CA THR A 172 -15.57 1.73 -40.45
C THR A 172 -14.97 2.69 -39.41
N ALA A 173 -14.46 2.17 -38.30
CA ALA A 173 -13.71 2.98 -37.33
C ALA A 173 -12.37 3.46 -37.90
N GLY A 174 -11.95 4.66 -37.50
CA GLY A 174 -10.54 5.07 -37.53
C GLY A 174 -9.73 4.29 -36.50
N SER A 175 -8.40 4.37 -36.57
CA SER A 175 -7.48 3.50 -35.81
C SER A 175 -7.54 3.61 -34.29
N ASP A 176 -8.11 4.67 -33.72
CA ASP A 176 -8.26 4.86 -32.26
C ASP A 176 -9.57 5.61 -31.90
N GLY A 177 -10.68 5.29 -32.58
CA GLY A 177 -11.99 5.90 -32.34
C GLY A 177 -13.15 4.91 -32.44
N PRO A 178 -14.33 5.22 -31.86
CA PRO A 178 -15.48 4.32 -31.90
C PRO A 178 -16.07 4.19 -33.30
N LYS A 179 -16.74 3.07 -33.57
CA LYS A 179 -17.51 2.85 -34.81
C LYS A 179 -18.79 3.70 -34.76
N LEU A 180 -18.74 4.85 -35.41
CA LEU A 180 -19.91 5.70 -35.63
C LEU A 180 -20.85 5.06 -36.66
N PHE A 181 -22.15 5.29 -36.51
CA PHE A 181 -23.13 5.02 -37.55
C PHE A 181 -22.90 5.94 -38.74
N SER A 182 -23.06 5.42 -39.97
CA SER A 182 -23.04 6.32 -41.13
C SER A 182 -24.30 7.19 -41.15
N VAL A 183 -24.17 8.42 -41.64
CA VAL A 183 -25.27 9.39 -41.73
C VAL A 183 -25.44 9.82 -43.20
N ASP A 184 -25.50 8.81 -44.07
CA ASP A 184 -25.76 8.95 -45.50
C ASP A 184 -27.20 8.54 -45.86
N ALA A 185 -27.60 8.84 -47.10
CA ALA A 185 -28.97 8.60 -47.57
C ALA A 185 -29.33 7.11 -47.61
N ASP A 186 -28.38 6.22 -47.91
CA ASP A 186 -28.61 4.77 -47.98
C ASP A 186 -28.84 4.20 -46.57
N THR A 187 -28.05 4.65 -45.60
CA THR A 187 -28.16 4.26 -44.18
C THR A 187 -29.45 4.76 -43.56
N VAL A 188 -29.86 6.00 -43.86
CA VAL A 188 -31.17 6.56 -43.47
C VAL A 188 -32.32 5.79 -44.12
N THR A 189 -32.22 5.44 -45.41
CA THR A 189 -33.23 4.64 -46.13
C THR A 189 -33.37 3.24 -45.54
N TYR A 190 -32.24 2.58 -45.27
CA TYR A 190 -32.22 1.26 -44.66
C TYR A 190 -32.78 1.27 -43.23
N PHE A 191 -32.43 2.29 -42.42
CA PHE A 191 -33.01 2.46 -41.09
C PHE A 191 -34.53 2.62 -41.17
N PHE A 192 -35.03 3.53 -42.01
CA PHE A 192 -36.46 3.75 -42.20
C PHE A 192 -37.18 2.44 -42.58
N ASN A 193 -36.71 1.75 -43.61
CA ASN A 193 -37.33 0.51 -44.09
C ASN A 193 -37.28 -0.64 -43.07
N LYS A 194 -36.20 -0.78 -42.29
CA LYS A 194 -36.01 -1.90 -41.35
C LYS A 194 -36.56 -1.66 -39.94
N TYR A 195 -36.53 -0.41 -39.47
CA TYR A 195 -36.81 -0.09 -38.08
C TYR A 195 -38.05 0.79 -37.89
N LEU A 196 -38.41 1.64 -38.85
CA LEU A 196 -39.66 2.41 -38.77
C LEU A 196 -40.84 1.68 -39.42
N ILE A 197 -40.62 1.01 -40.55
CA ILE A 197 -41.69 0.25 -41.20
C ILE A 197 -41.92 -1.10 -40.51
N THR A 198 -40.89 -1.93 -40.34
CA THR A 198 -41.08 -3.35 -39.93
C THR A 198 -40.95 -3.67 -38.44
N ASP A 199 -40.59 -2.72 -37.57
CA ASP A 199 -40.41 -2.95 -36.13
C ASP A 199 -41.24 -1.95 -35.31
N GLU A 200 -42.37 -2.40 -34.76
CA GLU A 200 -43.28 -1.57 -33.94
C GLU A 200 -42.63 -1.07 -32.64
N SER A 201 -41.75 -1.86 -32.02
CA SER A 201 -41.06 -1.48 -30.78
C SER A 201 -40.09 -0.34 -31.04
N THR A 202 -39.27 -0.47 -32.09
CA THR A 202 -38.37 0.60 -32.50
C THR A 202 -39.14 1.82 -33.00
N ARG A 203 -40.24 1.65 -33.74
CA ARG A 203 -41.12 2.76 -34.15
C ARG A 203 -41.68 3.52 -32.94
N GLY A 204 -42.11 2.83 -31.89
CA GLY A 204 -42.61 3.44 -30.64
C GLY A 204 -41.54 4.28 -29.92
N LEU A 205 -40.28 3.83 -29.92
CA LEU A 205 -39.17 4.59 -29.37
C LEU A 205 -38.85 5.83 -30.23
N VAL A 206 -38.79 5.70 -31.56
CA VAL A 206 -38.56 6.86 -32.45
C VAL A 206 -39.69 7.88 -32.37
N LYS A 207 -40.95 7.43 -32.30
CA LYS A 207 -42.13 8.28 -32.06
C LYS A 207 -41.97 9.13 -30.80
N THR A 208 -41.46 8.53 -29.73
CA THR A 208 -41.26 9.22 -28.46
C THR A 208 -40.06 10.18 -28.51
N TYR A 209 -38.99 9.82 -29.23
CA TYR A 209 -37.88 10.72 -29.56
C TYR A 209 -38.32 11.94 -30.39
N VAL A 210 -39.09 11.75 -31.47
CA VAL A 210 -39.59 12.85 -32.33
C VAL A 210 -40.43 13.83 -31.51
N LYS A 211 -41.35 13.31 -30.69
CA LYS A 211 -42.21 14.13 -29.82
C LYS A 211 -41.43 14.87 -28.72
N ASN A 212 -40.53 14.19 -28.02
CA ASN A 212 -39.88 14.75 -26.83
C ASN A 212 -38.60 15.54 -27.13
N LYS A 213 -37.83 15.15 -28.17
CA LYS A 213 -36.53 15.75 -28.49
C LYS A 213 -36.57 16.73 -29.66
N LEU A 214 -37.38 16.44 -30.69
CA LEU A 214 -37.55 17.34 -31.84
C LEU A 214 -38.74 18.30 -31.68
N GLY A 215 -39.69 17.98 -30.80
CA GLY A 215 -40.89 18.80 -30.58
C GLY A 215 -41.90 18.72 -31.73
N GLU A 216 -41.83 17.66 -32.55
CA GLU A 216 -42.67 17.47 -33.73
C GLU A 216 -43.74 16.40 -33.48
N GLU A 217 -44.87 16.49 -34.18
CA GLU A 217 -45.90 15.46 -34.13
C GLU A 217 -45.52 14.28 -35.04
N PHE A 218 -45.54 13.08 -34.48
CA PHE A 218 -45.43 11.84 -35.24
C PHE A 218 -46.81 11.51 -35.85
N PRO A 219 -46.89 10.99 -37.09
CA PRO A 219 -48.17 10.63 -37.69
C PRO A 219 -48.82 9.47 -36.91
N GLU A 220 -50.01 9.72 -36.37
CA GLU A 220 -50.86 8.75 -35.67
C GLU A 220 -52.23 8.69 -36.34
N LEU A 221 -52.99 7.59 -36.18
CA LEU A 221 -54.42 7.61 -36.51
C LEU A 221 -55.09 8.77 -35.74
N PRO A 222 -56.00 9.52 -36.39
CA PRO A 222 -56.96 10.37 -35.67
C PRO A 222 -57.66 9.57 -34.56
N ALA A 223 -57.89 10.19 -33.41
CA ALA A 223 -58.51 9.51 -32.26
C ALA A 223 -59.92 8.97 -32.56
N SER A 224 -60.64 9.60 -33.49
CA SER A 224 -61.92 9.12 -34.05
C SER A 224 -61.81 7.76 -34.72
N ASP A 225 -60.71 7.54 -35.44
CA ASP A 225 -60.52 6.41 -36.34
C ASP A 225 -59.93 5.24 -35.53
N SER A 226 -59.08 5.55 -34.55
CA SER A 226 -58.65 4.60 -33.51
C SER A 226 -59.84 4.03 -32.73
N ALA A 227 -60.83 4.87 -32.39
CA ALA A 227 -62.05 4.42 -31.71
C ALA A 227 -62.92 3.51 -32.60
N LEU A 228 -62.98 3.76 -33.91
CA LEU A 228 -63.68 2.92 -34.88
C LEU A 228 -62.99 1.56 -35.10
N ALA A 229 -61.66 1.52 -35.16
CA ALA A 229 -60.90 0.29 -35.26
C ALA A 229 -61.00 -0.57 -33.98
N TRP A 230 -61.02 0.07 -32.80
CA TRP A 230 -61.29 -0.60 -31.52
C TRP A 230 -62.69 -1.24 -31.49
N LEU A 231 -63.73 -0.53 -31.95
CA LEU A 231 -65.10 -1.06 -32.04
C LEU A 231 -65.25 -2.24 -33.03
N ARG A 232 -64.30 -2.43 -33.96
CA ARG A 232 -64.28 -3.55 -34.91
C ARG A 232 -63.48 -4.76 -34.44
N GLY A 233 -62.69 -4.63 -33.37
CA GLY A 233 -61.79 -5.68 -32.89
C GLY A 233 -60.53 -5.88 -33.74
N THR A 234 -60.27 -4.97 -34.69
CA THR A 234 -59.13 -5.00 -35.64
C THR A 234 -58.06 -3.96 -35.30
N LEU A 235 -58.09 -3.41 -34.07
CA LEU A 235 -57.35 -2.22 -33.66
C LEU A 235 -55.85 -2.27 -34.01
N ASP A 236 -55.14 -3.33 -33.65
CA ASP A 236 -53.68 -3.36 -33.74
C ASP A 236 -53.18 -3.56 -35.19
N GLU A 237 -53.97 -4.24 -36.03
CA GLU A 237 -53.66 -4.48 -37.45
C GLU A 237 -54.00 -3.26 -38.31
N GLU A 238 -55.22 -2.71 -38.19
CA GLU A 238 -55.64 -1.49 -38.91
C GLU A 238 -54.75 -0.29 -38.51
N LYS A 239 -54.33 -0.21 -37.24
CA LYS A 239 -53.43 0.83 -36.75
C LYS A 239 -52.03 0.70 -37.34
N ASN A 240 -51.45 -0.50 -37.34
CA ASN A 240 -50.12 -0.71 -37.92
C ASN A 240 -50.11 -0.42 -39.42
N GLU A 241 -51.11 -0.89 -40.19
CA GLU A 241 -51.18 -0.63 -41.63
C GLU A 241 -51.31 0.87 -41.96
N HIS A 242 -52.10 1.60 -41.18
CA HIS A 242 -52.30 3.03 -41.39
C HIS A 242 -51.11 3.87 -40.93
N GLU A 243 -50.47 3.55 -39.78
CA GLU A 243 -49.22 4.19 -39.36
C GLU A 243 -48.11 3.97 -40.39
N VAL A 244 -47.98 2.75 -40.95
CA VAL A 244 -47.03 2.46 -42.04
C VAL A 244 -47.34 3.26 -43.30
N ARG A 245 -48.62 3.41 -43.67
CA ARG A 245 -49.06 4.20 -44.83
C ARG A 245 -48.76 5.69 -44.64
N LEU A 246 -49.09 6.26 -43.48
CA LEU A 246 -48.75 7.64 -43.16
C LEU A 246 -47.23 7.84 -43.10
N LEU A 247 -46.45 6.90 -42.58
CA LEU A 247 -44.98 7.01 -42.59
C LEU A 247 -44.38 7.02 -44.01
N GLN A 248 -45.04 6.37 -44.98
CA GLN A 248 -44.69 6.47 -46.41
C GLN A 248 -45.11 7.83 -47.01
N GLU A 249 -46.29 8.36 -46.65
CA GLU A 249 -46.71 9.71 -47.08
C GLU A 249 -45.82 10.81 -46.47
N PHE A 250 -45.34 10.61 -45.24
CA PHE A 250 -44.40 11.47 -44.51
C PHE A 250 -42.93 11.02 -44.66
N GLU A 251 -42.58 10.27 -45.72
CA GLU A 251 -41.24 9.67 -45.88
C GLU A 251 -40.10 10.69 -45.74
N ASN A 252 -40.25 11.90 -46.31
CA ASN A 252 -39.25 12.97 -46.21
C ASN A 252 -39.03 13.46 -44.78
N SER A 253 -40.10 13.58 -43.97
CA SER A 253 -39.99 13.94 -42.54
C SER A 253 -39.38 12.80 -41.75
N SER A 254 -39.81 11.56 -41.99
CA SER A 254 -39.29 10.36 -41.34
C SER A 254 -37.80 10.14 -41.60
N ARG A 255 -37.33 10.40 -42.83
CA ARG A 255 -35.91 10.38 -43.22
C ARG A 255 -35.12 11.48 -42.49
N ARG A 256 -35.68 12.69 -42.35
CA ARG A 256 -35.07 13.80 -41.58
C ARG A 256 -34.95 13.47 -40.09
N TRP A 257 -35.99 12.92 -39.48
CA TRP A 257 -35.96 12.46 -38.09
C TRP A 257 -34.93 11.36 -37.87
N THR A 258 -34.90 10.36 -38.76
CA THR A 258 -33.91 9.28 -38.77
C THR A 258 -32.48 9.81 -38.88
N MET A 259 -32.24 10.78 -39.76
CA MET A 259 -30.92 11.41 -39.92
C MET A 259 -30.48 12.15 -38.64
N GLN A 260 -31.40 12.83 -37.95
CA GLN A 260 -31.08 13.50 -36.69
C GLN A 260 -30.84 12.49 -35.55
N LEU A 261 -31.68 11.46 -35.45
CA LEU A 261 -31.50 10.38 -34.48
C LEU A 261 -30.13 9.69 -34.65
N LEU A 262 -29.70 9.39 -35.88
CA LEU A 262 -28.38 8.79 -36.13
C LEU A 262 -27.21 9.72 -35.74
N LYS A 263 -27.40 11.06 -35.76
CA LYS A 263 -26.41 12.01 -35.23
C LYS A 263 -26.36 12.00 -33.70
N ASP A 264 -27.52 12.06 -33.05
CA ASP A 264 -27.63 12.05 -31.59
C ASP A 264 -27.09 10.72 -31.01
N LEU A 265 -27.40 9.59 -31.67
CA LEU A 265 -26.81 8.27 -31.37
C LEU A 265 -25.29 8.27 -31.53
N ASN A 266 -24.75 8.94 -32.55
CA ASN A 266 -23.30 9.09 -32.74
C ASN A 266 -22.62 9.94 -31.67
N GLU A 267 -23.31 10.92 -31.08
CA GLU A 267 -22.80 11.63 -29.91
C GLU A 267 -22.79 10.75 -28.66
N GLN A 268 -23.83 9.93 -28.47
CA GLN A 268 -23.89 8.97 -27.36
C GLN A 268 -22.77 7.93 -27.45
N VAL A 269 -22.52 7.38 -28.65
CA VAL A 269 -21.37 6.49 -28.95
C VAL A 269 -20.03 7.11 -28.54
N LYS A 270 -19.82 8.41 -28.81
CA LYS A 270 -18.59 9.11 -28.41
C LYS A 270 -18.49 9.25 -26.90
N LYS A 271 -19.58 9.59 -26.20
CA LYS A 271 -19.63 9.70 -24.73
C LYS A 271 -19.32 8.36 -24.06
N GLU A 272 -19.95 7.28 -24.50
CA GLU A 272 -19.69 5.93 -23.99
C GLU A 272 -18.27 5.46 -24.27
N TRP A 273 -17.70 5.78 -25.44
CA TRP A 273 -16.31 5.46 -25.75
C TRP A 273 -15.33 6.22 -24.85
N VAL A 274 -15.56 7.52 -24.59
CA VAL A 274 -14.75 8.30 -23.64
C VAL A 274 -14.86 7.73 -22.23
N ALA A 275 -16.07 7.39 -21.77
CA ALA A 275 -16.29 6.78 -20.46
C ALA A 275 -15.62 5.40 -20.35
N THR A 276 -15.70 4.56 -21.39
CA THR A 276 -15.03 3.26 -21.47
C THR A 276 -13.50 3.43 -21.44
N ARG A 277 -12.96 4.41 -22.17
CA ARG A 277 -11.52 4.71 -22.19
C ARG A 277 -11.03 5.24 -20.84
N LEU A 278 -11.82 6.09 -20.18
CA LEU A 278 -11.55 6.54 -18.82
C LEU A 278 -11.53 5.36 -17.84
N HIS A 279 -12.49 4.45 -17.92
CA HIS A 279 -12.51 3.23 -17.10
C HIS A 279 -11.28 2.34 -17.36
N GLN A 280 -10.87 2.16 -18.62
CA GLN A 280 -9.65 1.42 -18.96
C GLN A 280 -8.38 2.06 -18.37
N GLU A 281 -8.26 3.39 -18.39
CA GLU A 281 -7.12 4.08 -17.75
C GLU A 281 -7.20 4.04 -16.22
N GLN A 282 -8.41 4.09 -15.63
CA GLN A 282 -8.61 3.88 -14.20
C GLN A 282 -8.24 2.47 -13.77
N GLU A 283 -8.56 1.43 -14.54
CA GLU A 283 -8.16 0.04 -14.26
C GLU A 283 -6.65 -0.16 -14.38
N LYS A 284 -6.00 0.44 -15.38
CA LYS A 284 -4.52 0.43 -15.50
C LYS A 284 -3.86 1.15 -14.32
N PHE A 285 -4.37 2.33 -13.95
CA PHE A 285 -3.86 3.07 -12.80
C PHE A 285 -4.09 2.29 -11.50
N LYS A 286 -5.26 1.68 -11.31
CA LYS A 286 -5.56 0.83 -10.15
C LYS A 286 -4.61 -0.36 -10.05
N ALA A 287 -4.42 -1.12 -11.14
CA ALA A 287 -3.50 -2.26 -11.16
C ALA A 287 -2.06 -1.83 -10.84
N PHE A 288 -1.64 -0.64 -11.28
CA PHE A 288 -0.39 -0.02 -10.89
C PHE A 288 -0.36 0.37 -9.40
N THR A 289 -1.40 1.01 -8.85
CA THR A 289 -1.44 1.34 -7.41
C THR A 289 -1.49 0.10 -6.52
N ASP A 290 -2.10 -0.99 -6.97
CA ASP A 290 -2.10 -2.27 -6.26
C ASP A 290 -0.69 -2.89 -6.23
N GLN A 291 0.12 -2.66 -7.27
CA GLN A 291 1.50 -3.12 -7.38
C GLN A 291 2.50 -2.28 -6.57
N VAL A 292 2.40 -0.94 -6.60
CA VAL A 292 3.44 -0.04 -6.05
C VAL A 292 2.95 0.98 -5.03
N GLY A 293 1.63 1.15 -4.83
CA GLY A 293 1.07 2.22 -3.99
C GLY A 293 1.48 2.18 -2.51
N LYS A 294 1.89 1.02 -2.00
CA LYS A 294 2.42 0.86 -0.63
C LYS A 294 3.86 1.37 -0.46
N ALA A 295 4.58 1.64 -1.54
CA ALA A 295 5.97 2.10 -1.52
C ALA A 295 6.11 3.64 -1.49
N PHE A 296 5.00 4.38 -1.65
CA PHE A 296 5.00 5.84 -1.73
C PHE A 296 4.29 6.46 -0.53
N ALA A 297 4.80 7.61 -0.06
CA ALA A 297 4.29 8.28 1.13
C ALA A 297 3.01 9.08 0.86
N ASN A 298 2.74 9.42 -0.42
CA ASN A 298 1.56 10.16 -0.84
C ASN A 298 1.17 9.84 -2.30
N VAL A 299 -0.03 10.29 -2.69
CA VAL A 299 -0.63 10.03 -4.00
C VAL A 299 0.06 10.80 -5.14
N ASP A 300 0.66 11.97 -4.87
CA ASP A 300 1.38 12.73 -5.90
C ASP A 300 2.64 12.00 -6.38
N GLN A 301 3.37 11.37 -5.47
CA GLN A 301 4.49 10.48 -5.81
C GLN A 301 4.04 9.29 -6.68
N VAL A 302 2.87 8.71 -6.38
CA VAL A 302 2.27 7.62 -7.17
C VAL A 302 1.92 8.10 -8.58
N PHE A 303 1.32 9.28 -8.74
CA PHE A 303 1.03 9.86 -10.05
C PHE A 303 2.28 10.24 -10.83
N ALA A 304 3.28 10.85 -10.18
CA ALA A 304 4.56 11.17 -10.81
C ALA A 304 5.28 9.90 -11.27
N TYR A 305 5.26 8.83 -10.47
CA TYR A 305 5.82 7.53 -10.84
C TYR A 305 5.05 6.87 -12.00
N TYR A 306 3.72 6.98 -12.04
CA TYR A 306 2.90 6.49 -13.17
C TYR A 306 3.21 7.22 -14.47
N ALA A 307 3.28 8.55 -14.42
CA ALA A 307 3.63 9.40 -15.56
C ALA A 307 5.06 9.09 -16.07
N ASN A 308 6.01 8.95 -15.16
CA ASN A 308 7.39 8.55 -15.48
C ASN A 308 7.46 7.15 -16.09
N GLN A 309 6.74 6.16 -15.54
CA GLN A 309 6.68 4.82 -16.13
C GLN A 309 6.06 4.83 -17.54
N ALA A 310 5.02 5.63 -17.77
CA ALA A 310 4.40 5.80 -19.10
C ALA A 310 5.34 6.51 -20.09
N ALA A 311 6.12 7.50 -19.65
CA ALA A 311 7.14 8.16 -20.47
C ALA A 311 8.29 7.21 -20.81
N LEU A 312 8.82 6.47 -19.83
CA LEU A 312 9.88 5.48 -20.01
C LEU A 312 9.42 4.34 -20.94
N ARG A 313 8.17 3.87 -20.86
CA ARG A 313 7.61 2.87 -21.81
C ARG A 313 7.60 3.36 -23.26
N LYS A 314 7.44 4.67 -23.51
CA LYS A 314 7.58 5.25 -24.86
C LYS A 314 9.04 5.29 -25.32
N GLN A 315 9.98 5.52 -24.41
CA GLN A 315 11.42 5.53 -24.68
C GLN A 315 12.02 4.12 -24.80
N ALA A 316 11.40 3.10 -24.20
CA ALA A 316 11.89 1.73 -24.13
C ALA A 316 12.22 1.11 -25.50
N ALA A 317 11.49 1.51 -26.55
CA ALA A 317 11.78 1.08 -27.93
C ALA A 317 13.19 1.47 -28.42
N GLY A 318 13.82 2.49 -27.83
CA GLY A 318 15.20 2.90 -28.11
C GLY A 318 16.26 2.22 -27.25
N PHE A 319 15.89 1.62 -26.11
CA PHE A 319 16.86 1.06 -25.15
C PHE A 319 17.77 -0.04 -25.74
N PRO A 320 17.31 -0.96 -26.61
CA PRO A 320 18.21 -1.92 -27.27
C PRO A 320 19.27 -1.25 -28.15
N ALA A 321 18.95 -0.11 -28.77
CA ALA A 321 19.91 0.66 -29.56
C ALA A 321 20.94 1.36 -28.65
N THR A 322 20.50 1.95 -27.54
CA THR A 322 21.40 2.55 -26.53
C THR A 322 22.33 1.51 -25.91
N LEU A 323 21.84 0.32 -25.56
CA LEU A 323 22.67 -0.77 -25.03
C LEU A 323 23.80 -1.13 -26.02
N LYS A 324 23.47 -1.25 -27.31
CA LYS A 324 24.43 -1.52 -28.38
C LYS A 324 25.45 -0.39 -28.52
N GLU A 325 25.00 0.87 -28.51
CA GLU A 325 25.89 2.04 -28.57
C GLU A 325 26.87 2.09 -27.39
N LEU A 326 26.40 1.84 -26.17
CA LEU A 326 27.24 1.80 -24.97
C LEU A 326 28.25 0.65 -25.02
N ALA A 327 27.86 -0.53 -25.53
CA ALA A 327 28.77 -1.65 -25.75
C ALA A 327 29.85 -1.32 -26.80
N GLU A 328 29.48 -0.70 -27.93
CA GLU A 328 30.44 -0.25 -28.94
C GLU A 328 31.38 0.86 -28.43
N LYS A 329 30.86 1.79 -27.61
CA LYS A 329 31.62 2.86 -26.93
C LYS A 329 32.64 2.25 -25.96
N ARG A 330 32.24 1.27 -25.15
CA ARG A 330 33.15 0.48 -24.31
C ARG A 330 34.29 -0.15 -25.12
N THR A 331 33.97 -0.94 -26.14
CA THR A 331 34.99 -1.62 -26.96
C THR A 331 35.95 -0.63 -27.62
N ARG A 332 35.46 0.54 -28.05
CA ARG A 332 36.30 1.62 -28.59
C ARG A 332 37.25 2.19 -27.55
N LEU A 333 36.79 2.44 -26.32
CA LEU A 333 37.61 2.96 -25.22
C LEU A 333 38.64 1.92 -24.75
N GLU A 334 38.26 0.64 -24.67
CA GLU A 334 39.19 -0.46 -24.38
C GLU A 334 40.29 -0.56 -25.45
N ALA A 335 39.92 -0.43 -26.74
CA ALA A 335 40.87 -0.42 -27.86
C ALA A 335 41.74 0.85 -27.93
N GLN A 336 41.23 2.00 -27.46
CA GLN A 336 42.01 3.22 -27.29
C GLN A 336 43.01 3.10 -26.14
N TYR A 337 42.62 2.44 -25.04
CA TYR A 337 43.48 2.25 -23.87
C TYR A 337 44.62 1.25 -24.14
N ALA A 338 44.33 0.12 -24.81
CA ALA A 338 45.27 -0.99 -24.98
C ALA A 338 46.68 -0.62 -25.54
N PRO A 339 46.84 0.28 -26.52
CA PRO A 339 48.16 0.68 -27.04
C PRO A 339 48.87 1.78 -26.23
N LEU A 340 48.22 2.39 -25.23
CA LEU A 340 48.78 3.53 -24.50
C LEU A 340 49.87 3.09 -23.53
N ARG A 341 50.99 3.81 -23.57
CA ARG A 341 52.15 3.54 -22.70
C ARG A 341 51.94 4.10 -21.28
N PRO A 342 52.70 3.64 -20.27
CA PRO A 342 52.76 4.27 -18.95
C PRO A 342 52.98 5.79 -18.99
N SER A 343 53.80 6.27 -19.92
CA SER A 343 54.08 7.70 -20.12
C SER A 343 52.91 8.52 -20.70
N GLN A 344 51.82 7.88 -21.14
CA GLN A 344 50.62 8.51 -21.71
C GLN A 344 49.49 8.51 -20.67
N PHE A 345 49.81 9.04 -19.48
CA PHE A 345 48.92 8.99 -18.32
C PHE A 345 47.59 9.71 -18.57
N ASN A 346 47.63 10.89 -19.21
CA ASN A 346 46.44 11.70 -19.46
C ASN A 346 45.47 11.02 -20.43
N GLU A 347 45.98 10.38 -21.48
CA GLU A 347 45.18 9.63 -22.44
C GLU A 347 44.57 8.36 -21.81
N ARG A 348 45.29 7.70 -20.88
CA ARG A 348 44.77 6.55 -20.13
C ARG A 348 43.70 6.96 -19.14
N MET A 349 43.88 8.08 -18.43
CA MET A 349 42.84 8.68 -17.59
C MET A 349 41.62 9.11 -18.41
N ALA A 350 41.80 9.65 -19.61
CA ALA A 350 40.69 9.99 -20.50
C ALA A 350 39.90 8.74 -20.94
N ALA A 351 40.58 7.65 -21.32
CA ALA A 351 39.92 6.40 -21.66
C ALA A 351 39.20 5.76 -20.45
N ARG A 352 39.82 5.79 -19.26
CA ARG A 352 39.22 5.36 -17.98
C ARG A 352 37.96 6.17 -17.64
N ASN A 353 38.01 7.49 -17.77
CA ASN A 353 36.88 8.37 -17.47
C ASN A 353 35.75 8.17 -18.50
N GLY A 354 36.08 7.88 -19.77
CA GLY A 354 35.11 7.44 -20.76
C GLY A 354 34.42 6.12 -20.38
N LEU A 355 35.15 5.17 -19.80
CA LEU A 355 34.57 3.93 -19.29
C LEU A 355 33.65 4.19 -18.09
N HIS A 356 34.03 5.07 -17.15
CA HIS A 356 33.15 5.51 -16.06
C HIS A 356 31.83 6.12 -16.57
N GLN A 357 31.87 6.90 -17.66
CA GLN A 357 30.64 7.41 -18.29
C GLN A 357 29.75 6.26 -18.80
N VAL A 358 30.32 5.26 -19.49
CA VAL A 358 29.57 4.08 -19.96
C VAL A 358 28.97 3.29 -18.79
N MET A 359 29.72 3.13 -17.70
CA MET A 359 29.28 2.45 -16.47
C MET A 359 28.07 3.14 -15.84
N SER A 360 28.09 4.48 -15.78
CA SER A 360 27.00 5.31 -15.24
C SER A 360 25.77 5.30 -16.15
N GLU A 361 25.96 5.46 -17.46
CA GLU A 361 24.88 5.40 -18.46
C GLU A 361 24.21 4.01 -18.46
N ALA A 362 24.98 2.92 -18.38
CA ALA A 362 24.44 1.56 -18.27
C ALA A 362 23.63 1.35 -16.98
N SER A 363 24.15 1.80 -15.83
CA SER A 363 23.43 1.72 -14.54
C SER A 363 22.08 2.48 -14.58
N ARG A 364 22.08 3.71 -15.11
CA ARG A 364 20.87 4.51 -15.30
C ARG A 364 19.83 3.79 -16.16
N HIS A 365 20.26 3.17 -17.27
CA HIS A 365 19.35 2.44 -18.13
C HIS A 365 18.87 1.10 -17.53
N ALA A 366 19.67 0.42 -16.71
CA ALA A 366 19.21 -0.73 -15.93
C ALA A 366 18.05 -0.34 -14.99
N VAL A 367 18.19 0.77 -14.26
CA VAL A 367 17.12 1.31 -13.39
C VAL A 367 15.88 1.71 -14.20
N PHE A 368 16.05 2.30 -15.38
CA PHE A 368 14.91 2.60 -16.26
C PHE A 368 14.18 1.34 -16.75
N CYS A 369 14.92 0.26 -17.06
CA CYS A 369 14.33 -1.04 -17.42
C CYS A 369 13.57 -1.66 -16.24
N LEU A 370 14.12 -1.57 -15.03
CA LEU A 370 13.46 -2.02 -13.79
C LEU A 370 12.14 -1.27 -13.55
N ILE A 371 12.11 0.06 -13.71
CA ILE A 371 10.88 0.88 -13.53
C ILE A 371 9.75 0.46 -14.48
N ILE A 372 10.07 0.03 -15.70
CA ILE A 372 9.06 -0.44 -16.68
C ILE A 372 8.78 -1.95 -16.61
N ASN A 373 9.48 -2.68 -15.74
CA ASN A 373 9.47 -4.15 -15.60
C ASN A 373 10.05 -4.92 -16.81
N ASP A 374 11.04 -4.37 -17.52
CA ASP A 374 11.81 -5.09 -18.56
C ASP A 374 13.05 -5.73 -17.94
N PHE A 375 12.83 -6.86 -17.27
CA PHE A 375 13.89 -7.62 -16.58
C PHE A 375 14.91 -8.27 -17.54
N THR A 376 14.65 -8.27 -18.85
CA THR A 376 15.59 -8.78 -19.86
C THR A 376 16.62 -7.71 -20.17
N LEU A 377 16.17 -6.52 -20.62
CA LEU A 377 17.07 -5.40 -20.89
C LEU A 377 17.80 -4.92 -19.62
N GLN A 378 17.14 -4.96 -18.46
CA GLN A 378 17.79 -4.66 -17.18
C GLN A 378 19.07 -5.49 -16.99
N LYS A 379 19.00 -6.82 -17.15
CA LYS A 379 20.13 -7.73 -16.96
C LYS A 379 21.24 -7.49 -17.98
N GLU A 380 20.90 -7.10 -19.20
CA GLU A 380 21.88 -6.78 -20.24
C GLU A 380 22.64 -5.48 -19.92
N PHE A 381 21.94 -4.45 -19.42
CA PHE A 381 22.58 -3.22 -18.92
C PHE A 381 23.41 -3.46 -17.64
N GLU A 382 22.94 -4.31 -16.71
CA GLU A 382 23.70 -4.71 -15.52
C GLU A 382 24.97 -5.49 -15.89
N ALA A 383 24.89 -6.41 -16.85
CA ALA A 383 26.05 -7.15 -17.36
C ALA A 383 27.06 -6.22 -18.02
N LEU A 384 26.61 -5.21 -18.77
CA LEU A 384 27.49 -4.19 -19.34
C LEU A 384 28.14 -3.34 -18.23
N HIS A 385 27.37 -2.86 -17.26
CA HIS A 385 27.85 -2.10 -16.11
C HIS A 385 28.96 -2.86 -15.35
N LEU A 386 28.69 -4.12 -14.98
CA LEU A 386 29.64 -4.97 -14.25
C LEU A 386 30.93 -5.22 -15.05
N ALA A 387 30.82 -5.48 -16.36
CA ALA A 387 31.98 -5.72 -17.20
C ALA A 387 32.83 -4.45 -17.45
N VAL A 388 32.22 -3.27 -17.41
CA VAL A 388 32.95 -1.99 -17.46
C VAL A 388 33.64 -1.71 -16.12
N MET A 389 32.96 -1.93 -14.99
CA MET A 389 33.53 -1.79 -13.65
C MET A 389 34.78 -2.67 -13.47
N GLN A 390 34.67 -3.96 -13.80
CA GLN A 390 35.81 -4.89 -13.78
C GLN A 390 36.99 -4.43 -14.65
N ARG A 391 36.73 -3.73 -15.77
CA ARG A 391 37.78 -3.18 -16.63
C ARG A 391 38.42 -1.94 -16.01
N ILE A 392 37.65 -1.06 -15.37
CA ILE A 392 38.16 0.08 -14.60
C ILE A 392 39.06 -0.42 -13.46
N ASP A 393 38.63 -1.42 -12.69
CA ASP A 393 39.44 -2.00 -11.60
C ASP A 393 40.75 -2.62 -12.09
N ALA A 394 40.77 -3.13 -13.33
CA ALA A 394 41.99 -3.63 -13.96
C ALA A 394 42.91 -2.46 -14.37
N ILE A 395 42.35 -1.40 -14.96
CA ILE A 395 43.08 -0.18 -15.31
C ILE A 395 43.69 0.47 -14.07
N ASP A 396 42.95 0.56 -12.96
CA ASP A 396 43.42 1.17 -11.73
C ASP A 396 44.55 0.37 -11.08
N ARG A 397 44.49 -0.97 -11.11
CA ARG A 397 45.61 -1.83 -10.70
C ARG A 397 46.82 -1.73 -11.62
N GLU A 398 46.62 -1.63 -12.94
CA GLU A 398 47.71 -1.37 -13.89
C GLU A 398 48.37 0.00 -13.65
N MET A 399 47.60 1.02 -13.26
CA MET A 399 48.11 2.35 -12.92
C MET A 399 48.77 2.42 -11.54
N SER A 400 48.26 1.71 -10.53
CA SER A 400 48.85 1.72 -9.18
C SER A 400 50.26 1.13 -9.17
N VAL A 401 50.44 -0.04 -9.79
CA VAL A 401 51.77 -0.69 -9.93
C VAL A 401 52.74 0.21 -10.68
N GLN A 402 52.31 0.88 -11.75
CA GLN A 402 53.17 1.81 -12.50
C GLN A 402 53.46 3.10 -11.74
N ARG A 403 52.54 3.56 -10.89
CA ARG A 403 52.76 4.71 -9.99
C ARG A 403 53.76 4.35 -8.90
N GLU A 404 53.73 3.13 -8.37
CA GLU A 404 54.74 2.60 -7.46
C GLU A 404 56.11 2.56 -8.15
N THR A 405 56.23 1.93 -9.33
CA THR A 405 57.50 1.91 -10.10
C THR A 405 58.00 3.32 -10.44
N ALA A 406 57.13 4.23 -10.89
CA ALA A 406 57.51 5.61 -11.20
C ALA A 406 57.86 6.41 -9.93
N THR A 407 57.30 6.06 -8.77
CA THR A 407 57.67 6.65 -7.48
C THR A 407 59.02 6.11 -7.01
N GLU A 408 59.32 4.83 -7.25
CA GLU A 408 60.62 4.20 -6.94
C GLU A 408 61.74 4.74 -7.87
N GLU A 409 61.46 4.93 -9.16
CA GLU A 409 62.33 5.64 -10.11
C GLU A 409 62.50 7.13 -9.72
N ALA A 410 61.41 7.81 -9.31
CA ALA A 410 61.50 9.20 -8.86
C ALA A 410 62.25 9.33 -7.52
N LEU A 411 62.13 8.38 -6.60
CA LEU A 411 62.86 8.33 -5.34
C LEU A 411 64.35 8.10 -5.56
N THR A 412 64.72 7.21 -6.49
CA THR A 412 66.12 7.00 -6.89
C THR A 412 66.72 8.18 -7.64
N LEU A 413 65.94 8.91 -8.46
CA LEU A 413 66.35 10.23 -8.99
C LEU A 413 66.41 11.32 -7.91
N ALA A 414 65.53 11.27 -6.91
CA ALA A 414 65.50 12.21 -5.78
C ALA A 414 66.61 11.96 -4.74
N GLU A 415 67.45 10.94 -4.89
CA GLU A 415 68.71 10.86 -4.15
C GLU A 415 69.70 11.98 -4.53
N GLY A 416 69.47 12.67 -5.66
CA GLY A 416 70.12 13.93 -6.01
C GLY A 416 69.39 15.20 -5.54
N ALA A 417 68.17 15.09 -5.00
CA ALA A 417 67.39 16.22 -4.50
C ALA A 417 67.72 16.46 -3.01
N GLY A 418 68.44 17.54 -2.74
CA GLY A 418 69.07 17.80 -1.44
C GLY A 418 68.13 17.83 -0.24
N ASP A 419 68.74 17.69 0.94
CA ASP A 419 68.15 17.39 2.26
C ASP A 419 66.88 18.19 2.64
N ASP A 420 66.72 19.40 2.09
CA ASP A 420 65.54 20.26 2.27
C ASP A 420 64.20 19.56 1.94
N TYR A 421 64.14 18.75 0.86
CA TYR A 421 62.89 18.09 0.46
C TYR A 421 62.55 16.92 1.40
N ARG A 422 63.55 16.10 1.75
CA ARG A 422 63.41 15.01 2.74
C ARG A 422 63.03 15.56 4.13
N ALA A 423 63.56 16.71 4.53
CA ALA A 423 63.17 17.39 5.77
C ALA A 423 61.71 17.87 5.75
N TYR A 424 61.19 18.31 4.60
CA TYR A 424 59.79 18.72 4.46
C TYR A 424 58.83 17.52 4.43
N GLU A 425 59.13 16.45 3.67
CA GLU A 425 58.34 15.21 3.70
C GLU A 425 58.31 14.59 5.10
N ALA A 426 59.46 14.51 5.77
CA ALA A 426 59.51 14.06 7.17
C ALA A 426 58.73 14.97 8.13
N SER A 427 58.54 16.26 7.80
CA SER A 427 57.70 17.17 8.61
C SER A 427 56.20 16.94 8.40
N LEU A 428 55.78 16.60 7.17
CA LEU A 428 54.40 16.24 6.87
C LEU A 428 54.06 14.86 7.44
N ASP A 429 54.93 13.88 7.24
CA ASP A 429 54.77 12.54 7.81
C ASP A 429 54.65 12.62 9.33
N LYS A 430 55.56 13.34 10.01
CA LYS A 430 55.46 13.62 11.45
C LYS A 430 54.16 14.31 11.89
N ARG A 431 53.49 15.07 11.01
CA ARG A 431 52.26 15.83 11.31
C ARG A 431 50.98 15.01 11.08
N PHE A 432 50.97 14.12 10.08
CA PHE A 432 49.79 13.29 9.75
C PHE A 432 49.87 11.87 10.30
N LYS A 433 51.08 11.35 10.57
CA LYS A 433 51.29 10.00 11.11
C LYS A 433 50.49 9.69 12.38
N PRO A 434 50.31 10.60 13.37
CA PRO A 434 49.46 10.31 14.52
C PRO A 434 48.01 9.98 14.15
N VAL A 435 47.41 10.70 13.19
CA VAL A 435 46.03 10.48 12.74
C VAL A 435 45.90 9.17 11.96
N VAL A 436 46.92 8.82 11.16
CA VAL A 436 46.98 7.54 10.43
C VAL A 436 47.22 6.37 11.38
N ASP A 437 48.10 6.51 12.35
CA ASP A 437 48.38 5.48 13.36
C ASP A 437 47.16 5.25 14.28
N ASP A 438 46.42 6.30 14.64
CA ASP A 438 45.15 6.19 15.39
C ASP A 438 44.06 5.47 14.55
N ALA A 439 43.98 5.73 13.24
CA ALA A 439 43.05 5.05 12.34
C ALA A 439 43.43 3.58 12.07
N ILE A 440 44.72 3.25 12.08
CA ILE A 440 45.20 1.86 12.01
C ILE A 440 44.94 1.15 13.35
N SER A 441 45.21 1.80 14.48
CA SER A 441 44.91 1.26 15.81
C SER A 441 43.42 0.96 15.99
N PHE A 442 42.53 1.73 15.37
CA PHE A 442 41.10 1.43 15.33
C PHE A 442 40.78 0.12 14.59
N LEU A 443 41.44 -0.15 13.48
CA LEU A 443 41.25 -1.40 12.72
C LEU A 443 41.83 -2.61 13.47
N ASP A 444 42.92 -2.43 14.23
CA ASP A 444 43.49 -3.46 15.10
C ASP A 444 42.65 -3.71 16.38
N ASP A 445 41.98 -2.67 16.91
CA ASP A 445 41.07 -2.75 18.06
C ASP A 445 39.65 -3.27 17.69
N TYR A 446 39.28 -3.25 16.40
CA TYR A 446 38.00 -3.81 15.93
C TYR A 446 37.97 -5.34 16.13
N ARG A 447 37.26 -5.79 17.16
CA ARG A 447 37.00 -7.20 17.39
C ARG A 447 35.67 -7.60 16.74
N PRO A 448 35.66 -8.43 15.68
CA PRO A 448 34.41 -8.98 15.17
C PRO A 448 33.75 -9.85 16.24
N LEU A 449 32.42 -9.86 16.27
CA LEU A 449 31.67 -10.73 17.17
C LEU A 449 31.77 -12.17 16.67
N GLU A 450 32.46 -13.03 17.43
CA GLU A 450 32.68 -14.43 17.04
C GLU A 450 31.35 -15.18 16.82
N PRO A 451 31.01 -15.58 15.58
CA PRO A 451 29.74 -16.24 15.30
C PRO A 451 29.60 -17.57 16.05
N SER A 452 30.73 -18.19 16.40
CA SER A 452 30.82 -19.41 17.19
C SER A 452 30.37 -19.22 18.66
N GLU A 453 30.65 -18.07 19.27
CA GLU A 453 30.26 -17.77 20.65
C GLU A 453 28.75 -17.54 20.74
N ILE A 454 28.20 -16.75 19.83
CA ILE A 454 26.75 -16.57 19.70
C ILE A 454 26.07 -17.89 19.36
N SER A 455 26.63 -18.70 18.44
CA SER A 455 26.07 -20.00 18.09
C SER A 455 26.07 -20.99 19.27
N SER A 456 27.07 -20.94 20.17
CA SER A 456 27.09 -21.77 21.39
C SER A 456 25.99 -21.33 22.35
N LEU A 457 25.85 -20.02 22.61
CA LEU A 457 24.80 -19.47 23.46
C LEU A 457 23.39 -19.79 22.92
N LEU A 458 23.21 -19.72 21.59
CA LEU A 458 21.96 -20.13 20.94
C LEU A 458 21.71 -21.64 21.04
N ALA A 459 22.74 -22.48 20.87
CA ALA A 459 22.65 -23.93 21.02
C ALA A 459 22.38 -24.37 22.48
N GLU A 460 22.84 -23.58 23.45
CA GLU A 460 22.56 -23.71 24.88
C GLU A 460 21.21 -23.09 25.30
N ASN A 461 20.45 -22.52 24.33
CA ASN A 461 19.17 -21.84 24.54
C ASN A 461 19.26 -20.59 25.46
N ASN A 462 20.45 -20.01 25.60
CA ASN A 462 20.74 -18.82 26.40
C ASN A 462 20.60 -17.53 25.57
N MET A 463 19.36 -17.28 25.11
CA MET A 463 19.01 -16.16 24.24
C MET A 463 19.31 -14.78 24.86
N GLU A 464 19.13 -14.63 26.19
CA GLU A 464 19.31 -13.36 26.90
C GLU A 464 20.78 -12.93 26.96
N GLU A 465 21.70 -13.86 27.26
CA GLU A 465 23.14 -13.58 27.18
C GLU A 465 23.58 -13.34 25.73
N ALA A 466 23.04 -14.08 24.75
CA ALA A 466 23.34 -13.85 23.33
C ALA A 466 22.91 -12.44 22.88
N GLU A 467 21.71 -11.98 23.26
CA GLU A 467 21.23 -10.62 22.98
C GLU A 467 22.10 -9.57 23.70
N LEU A 468 22.41 -9.79 24.99
CA LEU A 468 23.31 -8.91 25.76
C LEU A 468 24.70 -8.80 25.12
N ARG A 469 25.28 -9.89 24.61
CA ARG A 469 26.57 -9.89 23.91
C ARG A 469 26.52 -9.11 22.60
N ILE A 470 25.49 -9.31 21.79
CA ILE A 470 25.30 -8.58 20.53
C ILE A 470 25.12 -7.08 20.79
N VAL A 471 24.28 -6.71 21.77
CA VAL A 471 24.01 -5.31 22.12
C VAL A 471 25.23 -4.63 22.76
N ALA A 472 25.94 -5.32 23.66
CA ALA A 472 27.18 -4.82 24.24
C ALA A 472 28.23 -4.55 23.16
N TRP A 473 28.44 -5.50 22.24
CA TRP A 473 29.34 -5.34 21.10
C TRP A 473 28.95 -4.15 20.22
N GLN A 474 27.67 -4.01 19.84
CA GLN A 474 27.19 -2.86 19.05
C GLN A 474 27.44 -1.52 19.76
N VAL A 475 27.22 -1.46 21.07
CA VAL A 475 27.46 -0.25 21.88
C VAL A 475 28.96 0.06 22.01
N GLU A 476 29.82 -0.95 22.09
CA GLU A 476 31.27 -0.75 22.09
C GLU A 476 31.79 -0.28 20.73
N GLN A 477 31.38 -0.90 19.62
CA GLN A 477 31.77 -0.46 18.28
C GLN A 477 31.26 0.96 17.97
N GLY A 478 30.03 1.30 18.38
CA GLY A 478 29.50 2.66 18.24
C GLY A 478 30.32 3.71 18.99
N LYS A 479 30.73 3.44 20.23
CA LYS A 479 31.61 4.34 21.00
C LYS A 479 33.00 4.44 20.39
N LEU A 480 33.54 3.35 19.85
CA LEU A 480 34.84 3.33 19.19
C LEU A 480 34.80 4.19 17.91
N PHE A 481 33.73 4.07 17.13
CA PHE A 481 33.46 4.88 15.95
C PHE A 481 33.32 6.38 16.28
N GLU A 482 32.48 6.75 17.26
CA GLU A 482 32.33 8.14 17.70
C GLU A 482 33.65 8.76 18.17
N LYS A 483 34.48 7.98 18.89
CA LYS A 483 35.81 8.41 19.34
C LYS A 483 36.74 8.71 18.17
N VAL A 484 36.82 7.83 17.17
CA VAL A 484 37.67 8.03 15.98
C VAL A 484 37.18 9.21 15.15
N GLN A 485 35.87 9.33 14.93
CA GLN A 485 35.30 10.46 14.20
C GLN A 485 35.55 11.79 14.93
N ALA A 486 35.45 11.81 16.27
CA ALA A 486 35.76 12.98 17.08
C ALA A 486 37.25 13.35 17.03
N THR A 487 38.18 12.39 17.13
CA THR A 487 39.62 12.64 16.99
C THR A 487 39.95 13.15 15.59
N PHE A 488 39.45 12.49 14.54
CA PHE A 488 39.66 12.91 13.15
C PHE A 488 39.13 14.33 12.91
N ASN A 489 37.89 14.63 13.28
CA ASN A 489 37.31 15.96 13.10
C ASN A 489 38.07 17.03 13.90
N LYS A 490 38.51 16.72 15.12
CA LYS A 490 39.29 17.63 15.97
C LYS A 490 40.66 17.92 15.38
N ASP A 491 41.38 16.89 14.93
CA ASP A 491 42.76 17.04 14.46
C ASP A 491 42.79 17.57 13.02
N PHE A 492 41.81 17.20 12.17
CA PHE A 492 41.58 17.84 10.87
C PHE A 492 41.19 19.32 11.03
N ALA A 493 40.34 19.67 12.00
CA ALA A 493 40.07 21.07 12.34
C ALA A 493 41.33 21.78 12.86
N ALA A 494 42.13 21.16 13.73
CA ALA A 494 43.37 21.75 14.23
C ALA A 494 44.44 21.93 13.13
N ILE A 495 44.47 21.06 12.12
CA ILE A 495 45.37 21.17 10.95
C ILE A 495 44.89 22.24 9.96
N THR A 496 43.57 22.42 9.80
CA THR A 496 42.99 23.44 8.90
C THR A 496 42.85 24.82 9.55
N GLN A 497 42.78 24.92 10.87
CA GLN A 497 42.62 26.18 11.63
C GLN A 497 43.90 26.63 12.35
N GLY A 498 44.86 25.74 12.62
CA GLY A 498 46.10 26.07 13.31
C GLY A 498 47.14 26.68 12.38
N ASP A 499 47.79 27.77 12.82
CA ASP A 499 48.82 28.51 12.09
C ASP A 499 49.76 27.59 11.29
N SER A 500 49.56 27.56 9.96
CA SER A 500 50.62 27.10 9.08
C SER A 500 51.76 28.11 9.19
N PRO A 501 53.01 27.69 9.46
CA PRO A 501 54.13 28.63 9.50
C PRO A 501 54.12 29.41 8.19
N PRO A 502 54.10 30.75 8.25
CA PRO A 502 53.81 31.55 7.07
C PRO A 502 54.83 31.19 5.99
N VAL A 503 54.35 31.01 4.75
CA VAL A 503 55.13 30.39 3.65
C VAL A 503 56.53 31.04 3.49
N THR A 504 56.62 32.32 3.86
CA THR A 504 57.82 33.13 4.09
C THR A 504 58.95 32.45 4.86
N GLU A 505 58.70 31.48 5.73
CA GLU A 505 59.73 30.83 6.57
C GLU A 505 60.22 29.49 6.02
N THR A 506 59.56 28.93 5.00
CA THR A 506 60.01 27.67 4.39
C THR A 506 61.34 27.86 3.66
N PRO A 507 62.33 26.94 3.78
CA PRO A 507 63.62 27.07 3.11
C PRO A 507 63.52 27.25 1.59
N MET A 508 62.52 26.61 0.96
CA MET A 508 62.23 26.73 -0.47
C MET A 508 61.79 28.15 -0.85
N TYR A 509 60.82 28.74 -0.12
CA TYR A 509 60.36 30.11 -0.38
C TYR A 509 61.44 31.16 -0.05
N GLN A 510 62.23 30.94 1.00
CA GLN A 510 63.45 31.72 1.31
C GLN A 510 64.54 31.62 0.22
N ARG A 511 64.51 30.58 -0.61
CA ARG A 511 65.38 30.44 -1.80
C ARG A 511 64.78 31.15 -3.02
N TYR A 512 63.46 31.11 -3.18
CA TYR A 512 62.74 31.83 -4.23
C TYR A 512 62.75 33.35 -4.04
N LEU A 513 62.55 33.86 -2.81
CA LEU A 513 62.73 35.27 -2.48
C LEU A 513 64.15 35.75 -2.85
N ARG A 514 65.18 34.99 -2.47
CA ARG A 514 66.58 35.30 -2.82
C ARG A 514 66.89 35.29 -4.33
N ARG A 515 66.05 34.65 -5.16
CA ARG A 515 66.11 34.77 -6.63
C ARG A 515 65.26 35.94 -7.14
N GLY A 516 64.08 36.18 -6.57
CA GLY A 516 63.18 37.28 -6.91
C GLY A 516 63.76 38.67 -6.61
N ASP A 517 64.56 38.80 -5.56
CA ASP A 517 65.24 40.07 -5.21
C ASP A 517 66.28 40.50 -6.27
N GLN A 518 66.68 39.62 -7.20
CA GLN A 518 67.56 39.99 -8.33
C GLN A 518 66.81 40.50 -9.56
N ASN A 519 65.47 40.33 -9.64
CA ASN A 519 64.66 40.86 -10.74
C ASN A 519 63.19 41.07 -10.31
N PRO A 520 62.76 42.32 -10.03
CA PRO A 520 61.42 42.61 -9.49
C PRO A 520 60.25 42.04 -10.31
N GLY A 521 60.36 42.00 -11.64
CA GLY A 521 59.30 41.46 -12.50
C GLY A 521 59.08 39.94 -12.38
N ILE A 522 60.06 39.21 -11.84
CA ILE A 522 59.94 37.76 -11.59
C ILE A 522 59.27 37.50 -10.22
N ARG A 523 59.30 38.47 -9.29
CA ARG A 523 58.84 38.30 -7.91
C ARG A 523 57.33 38.04 -7.82
N GLU A 524 56.50 38.75 -8.57
CA GLU A 524 55.05 38.52 -8.60
C GLU A 524 54.69 37.20 -9.29
N MET A 525 55.34 36.89 -10.42
CA MET A 525 55.12 35.62 -11.14
C MET A 525 55.48 34.41 -10.27
N VAL A 526 56.62 34.47 -9.56
CA VAL A 526 57.06 33.44 -8.61
C VAL A 526 56.13 33.35 -7.39
N LEU A 527 55.60 34.46 -6.87
CA LEU A 527 54.60 34.40 -5.80
C LEU A 527 53.31 33.73 -6.29
N HIS A 528 52.86 34.06 -7.51
CA HIS A 528 51.64 33.49 -8.08
C HIS A 528 51.79 31.98 -8.35
N ASP A 529 52.90 31.55 -8.93
CA ASP A 529 53.17 30.13 -9.19
C ASP A 529 53.37 29.34 -7.89
N ALA A 530 54.13 29.87 -6.92
CA ALA A 530 54.28 29.22 -5.62
C ALA A 530 52.96 29.09 -4.84
N THR A 531 52.07 30.09 -4.95
CA THR A 531 50.72 30.03 -4.36
C THR A 531 49.85 29.00 -5.09
N ARG A 532 49.93 28.92 -6.42
CA ARG A 532 49.21 27.93 -7.22
C ARG A 532 49.70 26.50 -6.97
N GLU A 533 51.02 26.28 -6.86
CA GLU A 533 51.59 24.98 -6.50
C GLU A 533 51.21 24.59 -5.08
N ARG A 534 51.26 25.51 -4.11
CA ARG A 534 50.75 25.32 -2.74
C ARG A 534 49.29 24.86 -2.75
N ASP A 535 48.42 25.56 -3.45
CA ASP A 535 46.98 25.27 -3.46
C ASP A 535 46.62 23.99 -4.23
N THR A 536 47.47 23.59 -5.18
CA THR A 536 47.35 22.31 -5.89
C THR A 536 47.85 21.16 -5.01
N TYR A 537 48.98 21.34 -4.32
CA TYR A 537 49.55 20.34 -3.43
C TYR A 537 48.68 20.13 -2.19
N TRP A 538 48.14 21.18 -1.57
CA TRP A 538 47.19 21.06 -0.46
C TRP A 538 45.89 20.37 -0.87
N ARG A 539 45.33 20.67 -2.06
CA ARG A 539 44.19 19.92 -2.60
C ARG A 539 44.51 18.45 -2.79
N ASN A 540 45.70 18.12 -3.32
CA ASN A 540 46.13 16.73 -3.49
C ASN A 540 46.42 16.01 -2.15
N ALA A 541 46.89 16.72 -1.12
CA ALA A 541 47.13 16.18 0.21
C ALA A 541 45.82 15.95 0.98
N ALA A 542 44.88 16.90 0.91
CA ALA A 542 43.53 16.77 1.44
C ALA A 542 42.78 15.61 0.76
N ALA A 543 42.80 15.55 -0.58
CA ALA A 543 42.19 14.45 -1.33
C ALA A 543 42.81 13.09 -1.00
N LYS A 544 44.14 12.99 -0.77
CA LYS A 544 44.76 11.74 -0.30
C LYS A 544 44.32 11.33 1.11
N ALA A 545 44.14 12.30 2.03
CA ALA A 545 43.65 12.02 3.37
C ALA A 545 42.16 11.59 3.35
N GLU A 546 41.37 12.23 2.49
CA GLU A 546 39.96 11.90 2.24
C GLU A 546 39.79 10.54 1.54
N ASP A 547 40.62 10.20 0.55
CA ASP A 547 40.68 8.87 -0.09
C ASP A 547 41.04 7.79 0.93
N ALA A 548 42.10 8.02 1.74
CA ALA A 548 42.52 7.07 2.78
C ALA A 548 41.43 6.85 3.83
N PHE A 549 40.76 7.92 4.27
CA PHE A 549 39.62 7.85 5.18
C PHE A 549 38.43 7.12 4.52
N THR A 550 38.12 7.41 3.26
CA THR A 550 37.02 6.78 2.51
C THR A 550 37.26 5.28 2.30
N ILE A 551 38.50 4.87 2.02
CA ILE A 551 38.88 3.45 1.90
C ILE A 551 38.78 2.75 3.26
N ALA A 552 39.26 3.35 4.35
CA ALA A 552 39.15 2.78 5.69
C ALA A 552 37.68 2.67 6.13
N PHE A 553 36.89 3.72 5.93
CA PHE A 553 35.46 3.77 6.23
C PHE A 553 34.66 2.77 5.40
N GLY A 554 34.92 2.68 4.09
CA GLY A 554 34.30 1.69 3.20
C GLY A 554 34.64 0.25 3.62
N THR A 555 35.88 0.00 4.03
CA THR A 555 36.32 -1.33 4.50
C THR A 555 35.62 -1.71 5.81
N ALA A 556 35.54 -0.79 6.78
CA ALA A 556 34.83 -1.03 8.05
C ALA A 556 33.31 -1.22 7.83
N SER A 557 32.70 -0.42 6.96
CA SER A 557 31.28 -0.52 6.61
C SER A 557 30.95 -1.84 5.88
N LEU A 558 31.84 -2.32 4.99
CA LEU A 558 31.71 -3.61 4.34
C LEU A 558 31.87 -4.79 5.33
N ALA A 559 32.81 -4.71 6.27
CA ALA A 559 32.95 -5.70 7.33
C ALA A 559 31.67 -5.80 8.19
N TYR A 560 31.19 -4.66 8.70
CA TYR A 560 29.94 -4.58 9.46
C TYR A 560 28.73 -5.12 8.67
N SER A 561 28.64 -4.79 7.38
CA SER A 561 27.53 -5.25 6.51
C SER A 561 27.57 -6.75 6.24
N ARG A 562 28.76 -7.34 6.07
CA ARG A 562 28.94 -8.79 5.91
C ARG A 562 28.54 -9.52 7.19
N ASP A 563 29.08 -9.09 8.33
CA ASP A 563 28.85 -9.74 9.62
C ASP A 563 27.34 -9.64 10.00
N HIS A 564 26.65 -8.55 9.62
CA HIS A 564 25.19 -8.41 9.72
C HIS A 564 24.39 -9.34 8.79
N GLN A 565 24.89 -9.58 7.57
CA GLN A 565 24.27 -10.49 6.61
C GLN A 565 24.38 -11.96 7.06
N GLU A 566 25.51 -12.36 7.65
CA GLU A 566 25.71 -13.69 8.22
C GLU A 566 24.78 -13.93 9.42
N LEU A 567 24.66 -12.96 10.34
CA LEU A 567 23.70 -13.03 11.45
C LEU A 567 22.24 -13.15 10.94
N SER A 568 21.86 -12.42 9.89
CA SER A 568 20.51 -12.50 9.32
C SER A 568 20.18 -13.89 8.76
N GLN A 569 21.14 -14.57 8.13
CA GLN A 569 20.96 -15.94 7.61
C GLN A 569 20.76 -16.96 8.75
N VAL A 570 21.46 -16.79 9.87
CA VAL A 570 21.25 -17.62 11.08
C VAL A 570 19.81 -17.45 11.60
N PHE A 571 19.30 -16.23 11.69
CA PHE A 571 17.93 -15.99 12.15
C PHE A 571 16.84 -16.52 11.19
N GLU A 572 17.05 -16.43 9.87
CA GLU A 572 16.09 -16.96 8.88
C GLU A 572 15.98 -18.50 8.93
N TYR A 573 17.09 -19.19 9.25
CA TYR A 573 17.10 -20.62 9.54
C TYR A 573 16.24 -20.96 10.77
N PHE A 574 16.42 -20.25 11.89
CA PHE A 574 15.60 -20.45 13.11
C PHE A 574 14.12 -20.19 12.88
N ALA A 575 13.75 -19.16 12.12
CA ALA A 575 12.36 -18.87 11.76
C ALA A 575 11.72 -20.02 10.96
N THR A 576 12.47 -20.60 10.03
CA THR A 576 12.03 -21.72 9.18
C THR A 576 11.80 -23.00 10.01
N GLU A 577 12.72 -23.36 10.90
CA GLU A 577 12.59 -24.57 11.71
C GLU A 577 11.47 -24.43 12.76
N THR A 578 11.24 -23.22 13.31
CA THR A 578 10.09 -22.94 14.20
C THR A 578 8.76 -23.25 13.52
N LYS A 579 8.61 -22.86 12.25
CA LYS A 579 7.40 -23.12 11.45
C LYS A 579 7.17 -24.62 11.26
N ARG A 580 8.24 -25.39 10.99
CA ARG A 580 8.20 -26.85 10.84
C ARG A 580 7.77 -27.55 12.13
N ILE A 581 8.30 -27.13 13.29
CA ILE A 581 7.95 -27.69 14.60
C ILE A 581 6.48 -27.41 14.94
N ARG A 582 5.98 -26.18 14.70
CA ARG A 582 4.56 -25.83 14.93
C ARG A 582 3.60 -26.72 14.14
N THR A 583 3.92 -27.06 12.89
CA THR A 583 3.14 -28.00 12.07
C THR A 583 3.12 -29.39 12.71
N ALA A 584 4.29 -29.93 13.08
CA ALA A 584 4.40 -31.26 13.69
C ALA A 584 3.67 -31.39 15.04
N VAL A 585 3.66 -30.33 15.87
CA VAL A 585 2.86 -30.29 17.11
C VAL A 585 1.35 -30.34 16.80
N THR A 586 0.91 -29.57 15.81
CA THR A 586 -0.52 -29.51 15.39
C THR A 586 -1.03 -30.86 14.91
N GLU A 587 -0.26 -31.56 14.07
CA GLU A 587 -0.58 -32.90 13.56
C GLU A 587 -0.66 -33.95 14.69
N ASN A 588 0.21 -33.86 15.70
CA ASN A 588 0.18 -34.78 16.84
C ASN A 588 -1.01 -34.52 17.78
N ILE A 589 -1.40 -33.26 18.00
CA ILE A 589 -2.62 -32.93 18.77
C ILE A 589 -3.87 -33.51 18.08
N ALA A 590 -3.97 -33.40 16.75
CA ALA A 590 -5.07 -33.99 16.00
C ALA A 590 -5.11 -35.53 16.15
N ALA A 591 -3.95 -36.19 16.10
CA ALA A 591 -3.86 -37.64 16.29
C ALA A 591 -4.22 -38.09 17.72
N ILE A 592 -3.91 -37.31 18.75
CA ILE A 592 -4.31 -37.59 20.14
C ILE A 592 -5.84 -37.50 20.30
N ARG A 593 -6.48 -36.50 19.68
CA ARG A 593 -7.96 -36.39 19.67
C ARG A 593 -8.62 -37.59 18.98
N ALA A 594 -8.07 -38.06 17.86
CA ALA A 594 -8.58 -39.25 17.17
C ALA A 594 -8.51 -40.51 18.06
N ILE A 595 -7.43 -40.67 18.83
CA ILE A 595 -7.29 -41.77 19.80
C ILE A 595 -8.31 -41.63 20.94
N LYS A 596 -8.58 -40.41 21.46
CA LYS A 596 -9.64 -40.18 22.48
C LYS A 596 -11.02 -40.62 21.96
N GLY A 597 -11.34 -40.36 20.68
CA GLY A 597 -12.56 -40.83 20.02
C GLY A 597 -12.66 -42.36 19.99
N GLN A 598 -11.63 -43.03 19.45
CA GLN A 598 -11.59 -44.50 19.36
C GLN A 598 -11.77 -45.19 20.73
N ILE A 599 -11.25 -44.60 21.81
CA ILE A 599 -11.43 -45.11 23.17
C ILE A 599 -12.89 -44.96 23.63
N ALA A 600 -13.51 -43.81 23.38
CA ALA A 600 -14.92 -43.58 23.71
C ALA A 600 -15.82 -44.59 22.98
N ASP A 601 -15.58 -44.84 21.69
CA ASP A 601 -16.31 -45.82 20.88
C ASP A 601 -16.16 -47.26 21.42
N HIS A 602 -14.95 -47.65 21.83
CA HIS A 602 -14.70 -48.98 22.40
C HIS A 602 -15.36 -49.16 23.77
N VAL A 603 -15.37 -48.11 24.61
CA VAL A 603 -16.07 -48.10 25.90
C VAL A 603 -17.59 -48.10 25.71
N LEU A 604 -18.11 -47.42 24.70
CA LEU A 604 -19.52 -47.44 24.31
C LEU A 604 -19.98 -48.85 23.89
N ALA A 605 -19.15 -49.57 23.14
CA ALA A 605 -19.42 -50.94 22.69
C ALA A 605 -19.50 -51.97 23.84
N LEU A 606 -18.77 -51.74 24.94
CA LEU A 606 -18.64 -52.69 26.05
C LEU A 606 -19.63 -52.48 27.22
N SER A 607 -20.41 -51.40 27.24
CA SER A 607 -21.29 -51.06 28.38
C SER A 607 -22.80 -51.21 28.08
N PRO A 608 -23.52 -52.17 28.72
CA PRO A 608 -24.91 -52.51 28.38
C PRO A 608 -25.99 -51.68 29.10
N GLY A 609 -25.64 -50.61 29.83
CA GLY A 609 -26.60 -49.85 30.66
C GLY A 609 -26.48 -48.34 30.52
N ALA A 610 -27.56 -47.66 30.10
CA ALA A 610 -27.55 -46.24 29.77
C ALA A 610 -27.13 -45.30 30.91
N SER A 611 -27.51 -45.57 32.17
CA SER A 611 -27.08 -44.71 33.30
C SER A 611 -25.61 -44.90 33.69
N TYR A 612 -25.03 -46.08 33.41
CA TYR A 612 -23.60 -46.34 33.60
C TYR A 612 -22.79 -45.72 32.45
N ARG A 613 -23.29 -45.86 31.21
CA ARG A 613 -22.77 -45.22 30.00
C ARG A 613 -22.68 -43.70 30.16
N ASN A 614 -23.76 -43.05 30.61
CA ASN A 614 -23.76 -41.60 30.81
C ASN A 614 -22.78 -41.19 31.92
N ARG A 615 -22.72 -41.89 33.05
CA ARG A 615 -21.75 -41.57 34.12
C ARG A 615 -20.29 -41.69 33.70
N ILE A 616 -19.96 -42.63 32.83
CA ILE A 616 -18.60 -42.76 32.27
C ILE A 616 -18.31 -41.61 31.30
N LEU A 617 -19.27 -41.25 30.44
CA LEU A 617 -19.14 -40.11 29.52
C LEU A 617 -19.00 -38.78 30.28
N ASP A 618 -19.83 -38.55 31.30
CA ASP A 618 -19.78 -37.36 32.17
C ASP A 618 -18.39 -37.22 32.84
N ASN A 619 -17.82 -38.33 33.34
CA ASN A 619 -16.47 -38.34 33.91
C ASN A 619 -15.37 -38.14 32.83
N PHE A 620 -15.59 -38.53 31.58
CA PHE A 620 -14.67 -38.28 30.46
C PHE A 620 -14.79 -36.87 29.86
N SER A 621 -15.92 -36.20 30.02
CA SER A 621 -16.13 -34.78 29.67
C SER A 621 -15.73 -33.82 30.79
N LEU A 622 -15.83 -34.23 32.05
CA LEU A 622 -15.29 -33.45 33.19
C LEU A 622 -13.76 -33.45 33.22
N ALA A 623 -13.11 -34.36 32.48
CA ALA A 623 -11.67 -34.33 32.19
C ALA A 623 -11.33 -33.44 30.97
N ASP A 624 -11.93 -32.24 30.92
CA ASP A 624 -11.42 -31.13 30.11
C ASP A 624 -10.21 -30.54 30.83
N PHE A 625 -9.04 -31.11 30.51
CA PHE A 625 -7.74 -30.62 30.94
C PHE A 625 -7.59 -29.15 30.56
N GLU A 626 -7.44 -28.26 31.55
CA GLU A 626 -7.17 -26.84 31.29
C GLU A 626 -5.90 -26.68 30.43
N PRO A 627 -5.78 -25.60 29.62
CA PRO A 627 -4.59 -25.32 28.80
C PRO A 627 -3.33 -25.11 29.66
N GLY A 628 -2.68 -26.22 30.03
CA GLY A 628 -1.54 -26.24 30.95
C GLY A 628 -1.42 -27.53 31.76
N ALA A 629 -2.48 -28.32 31.89
CA ALA A 629 -2.41 -29.59 32.62
C ALA A 629 -1.50 -30.61 31.91
N THR A 630 -0.68 -31.30 32.70
CA THR A 630 0.38 -32.19 32.25
C THR A 630 -0.14 -33.58 31.89
N ILE A 631 0.59 -34.29 31.02
CA ILE A 631 0.27 -35.68 30.66
C ILE A 631 0.36 -36.61 31.89
N ASP A 632 1.19 -36.26 32.88
CA ASP A 632 1.33 -37.04 34.11
C ASP A 632 0.11 -36.84 35.04
N GLU A 633 -0.53 -35.67 35.07
CA GLU A 633 -1.82 -35.46 35.73
C GLU A 633 -2.96 -36.22 35.03
N ALA A 634 -2.91 -36.35 33.70
CA ALA A 634 -3.85 -37.19 32.94
C ALA A 634 -3.66 -38.69 33.22
N GLU A 635 -2.41 -39.17 33.30
CA GLU A 635 -2.11 -40.56 33.68
C GLU A 635 -2.48 -40.83 35.16
N ALA A 636 -2.26 -39.86 36.07
CA ALA A 636 -2.69 -39.94 37.46
C ALA A 636 -4.22 -40.02 37.57
N TYR A 637 -4.98 -39.14 36.89
CA TYR A 637 -6.43 -39.16 36.89
C TYR A 637 -7.01 -40.51 36.41
N LEU A 638 -6.44 -41.09 35.34
CA LEU A 638 -6.84 -42.42 34.85
C LEU A 638 -6.46 -43.55 35.83
N ARG A 639 -5.34 -43.42 36.54
CA ARG A 639 -4.86 -44.41 37.53
C ARG A 639 -5.64 -44.34 38.84
N ASP A 640 -6.03 -43.15 39.29
CA ASP A 640 -6.74 -42.95 40.56
C ASP A 640 -8.23 -43.28 40.46
N ASN A 641 -8.85 -43.06 39.29
CA ASN A 641 -10.23 -43.50 39.01
C ASN A 641 -10.35 -44.99 38.65
N ARG A 642 -9.25 -45.75 38.65
CA ARG A 642 -9.20 -47.19 38.31
C ARG A 642 -10.13 -48.06 39.16
N HIS A 643 -10.44 -47.64 40.40
CA HIS A 643 -11.33 -48.35 41.30
C HIS A 643 -12.83 -48.03 41.12
N ALA A 644 -13.17 -46.93 40.43
CA ALA A 644 -14.57 -46.47 40.31
C ALA A 644 -15.38 -47.18 39.23
N THR A 645 -14.72 -47.79 38.23
CA THR A 645 -15.35 -48.10 36.93
C THR A 645 -15.34 -49.58 36.54
N ILE A 646 -14.41 -50.42 37.05
CA ILE A 646 -14.26 -51.79 36.54
C ILE A 646 -14.07 -52.82 37.65
N GLY A 647 -15.17 -53.48 38.01
CA GLY A 647 -15.14 -54.83 38.57
C GLY A 647 -15.53 -55.84 37.49
N LYS A 648 -14.59 -56.71 37.10
CA LYS A 648 -14.76 -57.91 36.23
C LYS A 648 -14.72 -57.74 34.70
N ILE A 649 -13.75 -57.02 34.13
CA ILE A 649 -13.37 -57.19 32.70
C ILE A 649 -11.84 -57.11 32.58
N ASP A 650 -11.18 -58.26 32.37
CA ASP A 650 -9.71 -58.33 32.27
C ASP A 650 -9.18 -57.69 30.97
N ASP A 651 -9.99 -57.66 29.89
CA ASP A 651 -9.65 -57.04 28.61
C ASP A 651 -9.50 -55.51 28.69
N ALA A 652 -10.15 -54.86 29.67
CA ALA A 652 -10.09 -53.41 29.82
C ALA A 652 -8.72 -52.94 30.32
N ASP A 653 -8.05 -53.73 31.18
CA ASP A 653 -6.68 -53.44 31.61
C ASP A 653 -5.71 -53.54 30.41
N VAL A 654 -5.94 -54.44 29.45
CA VAL A 654 -5.13 -54.54 28.21
C VAL A 654 -5.33 -53.31 27.32
N ALA A 655 -6.58 -52.87 27.13
CA ALA A 655 -6.89 -51.67 26.35
C ALA A 655 -6.29 -50.41 26.98
N ILE A 656 -6.46 -50.21 28.30
CA ILE A 656 -5.92 -49.05 29.03
C ILE A 656 -4.39 -49.03 28.99
N ASN A 657 -3.72 -50.17 29.20
CA ASN A 657 -2.26 -50.24 29.12
C ASN A 657 -1.74 -50.02 27.68
N THR A 658 -2.45 -50.51 26.66
CA THR A 658 -2.09 -50.28 25.24
C THR A 658 -2.21 -48.79 24.88
N VAL A 659 -3.26 -48.12 25.34
CA VAL A 659 -3.47 -46.67 25.20
C VAL A 659 -2.39 -45.89 25.93
N ALA A 660 -2.12 -46.20 27.21
CA ALA A 660 -1.11 -45.53 28.01
C ALA A 660 0.31 -45.70 27.43
N TRP A 661 0.58 -46.83 26.76
CA TRP A 661 1.81 -47.05 26.01
C TRP A 661 1.87 -46.23 24.72
N GLN A 662 0.77 -46.13 23.95
CA GLN A 662 0.73 -45.27 22.76
C GLN A 662 0.86 -43.78 23.11
N ILE A 663 0.25 -43.34 24.20
CA ILE A 663 0.37 -41.97 24.71
C ILE A 663 1.82 -41.70 25.13
N ARG A 664 2.47 -42.58 25.92
CA ARG A 664 3.89 -42.45 26.27
C ARG A 664 4.82 -42.44 25.05
N LYS A 665 4.65 -43.40 24.13
CA LYS A 665 5.43 -43.49 22.89
C LYS A 665 5.28 -42.26 21.98
N ARG A 666 4.14 -41.55 22.05
CA ARG A 666 3.97 -40.24 21.40
C ARG A 666 4.59 -39.13 22.24
N ARG A 667 4.33 -39.02 23.56
CA ARG A 667 4.93 -38.06 24.50
C ARG A 667 6.44 -37.97 24.31
N ASP A 668 7.12 -39.11 24.32
CA ASP A 668 8.58 -39.20 24.21
C ASP A 668 9.11 -38.79 22.81
N ARG A 669 8.22 -38.61 21.81
CA ARG A 669 8.51 -37.99 20.49
C ARG A 669 8.18 -36.50 20.41
N ILE A 670 7.37 -35.94 21.32
CA ILE A 670 6.96 -34.51 21.31
C ILE A 670 7.64 -33.66 22.39
N ALA A 671 8.15 -34.26 23.47
CA ALA A 671 8.80 -33.52 24.56
C ALA A 671 9.94 -32.60 24.06
N ALA A 672 10.96 -33.17 23.41
CA ALA A 672 12.09 -32.39 22.89
C ALA A 672 11.68 -31.30 21.86
N PRO A 673 10.78 -31.54 20.89
CA PRO A 673 10.24 -30.48 20.04
C PRO A 673 9.46 -29.37 20.76
N ILE A 674 8.75 -29.67 21.85
CA ILE A 674 7.95 -28.68 22.60
C ILE A 674 8.86 -27.77 23.45
N ASP A 675 9.88 -28.34 24.10
CA ASP A 675 10.87 -27.56 24.84
C ASP A 675 11.63 -26.61 23.90
N LEU A 676 11.97 -27.08 22.69
CA LEU A 676 12.56 -26.25 21.64
C LEU A 676 11.59 -25.14 21.19
N LEU A 677 10.32 -25.46 20.96
CA LEU A 677 9.30 -24.48 20.53
C LEU A 677 9.09 -23.37 21.57
N ASN A 678 9.12 -23.70 22.86
CA ASN A 678 8.97 -22.74 23.95
C ASN A 678 10.17 -21.76 24.02
N GLY A 679 11.40 -22.23 23.77
CA GLY A 679 12.57 -21.35 23.59
C GLY A 679 12.40 -20.40 22.39
N HIS A 680 11.99 -20.95 21.24
CA HIS A 680 11.83 -20.18 20.00
C HIS A 680 10.69 -19.13 20.09
N ILE A 681 9.59 -19.41 20.80
CA ILE A 681 8.47 -18.47 20.96
C ILE A 681 8.89 -17.23 21.79
N SER A 682 9.71 -17.42 22.82
CA SER A 682 10.30 -16.28 23.56
C SER A 682 11.21 -15.44 22.66
N GLY A 683 12.02 -16.08 21.80
CA GLY A 683 12.88 -15.38 20.83
C GLY A 683 12.11 -14.54 19.80
N ILE A 684 10.93 -14.98 19.34
CA ILE A 684 10.12 -14.22 18.36
C ILE A 684 9.54 -12.93 18.95
N ASN A 685 9.20 -12.91 20.25
CA ASN A 685 8.74 -11.69 20.92
C ASN A 685 9.87 -10.67 21.11
N ALA A 686 11.10 -11.13 21.39
CA ALA A 686 12.29 -10.27 21.41
C ALA A 686 12.62 -9.71 20.01
N PHE A 687 12.51 -10.54 18.96
CA PHE A 687 12.74 -10.14 17.57
C PHE A 687 11.87 -8.94 17.12
N ALA A 688 10.60 -8.89 17.52
CA ALA A 688 9.72 -7.77 17.21
C ALA A 688 10.20 -6.43 17.84
N VAL A 689 10.74 -6.50 19.07
CA VAL A 689 11.31 -5.34 19.78
C VAL A 689 12.64 -4.93 19.15
N LEU A 690 13.49 -5.89 18.79
CA LEU A 690 14.79 -5.65 18.15
C LEU A 690 14.62 -5.02 16.75
N ALA A 691 13.71 -5.54 15.92
CA ALA A 691 13.44 -5.01 14.58
C ALA A 691 12.82 -3.59 14.58
N GLU A 692 12.16 -3.18 15.67
CA GLU A 692 11.68 -1.81 15.88
C GLU A 692 12.79 -0.89 16.40
N ARG A 693 13.67 -1.38 17.29
CA ARG A 693 14.86 -0.64 17.75
C ARG A 693 15.86 -0.40 16.62
N ILE A 694 16.10 -1.39 15.75
CA ILE A 694 16.94 -1.26 14.55
C ILE A 694 16.39 -0.19 13.61
N ARG A 695 15.08 -0.22 13.25
CA ARG A 695 14.46 0.83 12.43
C ARG A 695 14.54 2.23 13.05
N ASN A 696 14.53 2.34 14.38
CA ASN A 696 14.69 3.62 15.07
C ASN A 696 16.16 4.08 15.20
N ALA A 697 17.14 3.17 15.17
CA ALA A 697 18.55 3.51 15.00
C ALA A 697 18.85 3.97 13.56
N GLN A 698 18.27 3.28 12.56
CA GLN A 698 18.36 3.64 11.14
C GLN A 698 17.83 5.05 10.88
N LYS A 699 16.63 5.38 11.39
CA LYS A 699 16.07 6.75 11.36
C LYS A 699 16.94 7.83 12.04
N ARG A 700 17.85 7.46 12.95
CA ARG A 700 18.83 8.39 13.54
C ARG A 700 20.08 8.53 12.68
N ALA A 701 20.50 7.49 11.99
CA ALA A 701 21.57 7.54 11.00
C ALA A 701 21.15 8.34 9.75
N ASP A 702 19.95 8.08 9.22
CA ASP A 702 19.35 8.79 8.08
C ASP A 702 19.07 10.28 8.37
N GLY A 703 19.11 10.68 9.65
CA GLY A 703 18.96 12.07 10.10
C GLY A 703 20.22 12.92 9.95
N PHE A 704 21.38 12.33 9.63
CA PHE A 704 22.61 13.06 9.39
C PHE A 704 22.68 13.54 7.93
N LYS A 705 22.38 14.83 7.75
CA LYS A 705 22.38 15.49 6.45
C LYS A 705 23.80 15.54 5.85
N PRO A 706 23.99 15.21 4.56
CA PRO A 706 25.16 15.68 3.80
C PRO A 706 25.23 17.21 3.79
N LEU A 707 26.39 17.76 3.40
CA LEU A 707 26.58 19.19 3.16
C LEU A 707 25.46 19.73 2.25
N ASP A 708 24.97 20.94 2.55
CA ASP A 708 23.77 21.46 1.91
C ASP A 708 23.98 21.83 0.43
N ASP A 709 22.86 21.93 -0.29
CA ASP A 709 22.84 22.23 -1.72
C ASP A 709 23.46 23.60 -2.04
N GLN A 710 23.52 24.54 -1.07
CA GLN A 710 24.22 25.81 -1.24
C GLN A 710 25.74 25.63 -1.24
N THR A 711 26.27 24.76 -0.37
CA THR A 711 27.69 24.42 -0.32
C THR A 711 28.10 23.65 -1.58
N VAL A 712 27.27 22.73 -2.08
CA VAL A 712 27.51 21.99 -3.33
C VAL A 712 27.38 22.90 -4.56
N ALA A 713 26.43 23.83 -4.58
CA ALA A 713 26.31 24.83 -5.64
C ALA A 713 27.52 25.78 -5.70
N LEU A 714 27.96 26.30 -4.55
CA LEU A 714 29.15 27.15 -4.44
C LEU A 714 30.41 26.43 -4.98
N TYR A 715 30.51 25.12 -4.77
CA TYR A 715 31.61 24.30 -5.27
C TYR A 715 31.54 24.06 -6.79
N ASN A 716 30.33 23.86 -7.34
CA ASN A 716 30.14 23.71 -8.78
C ASN A 716 30.35 25.03 -9.56
N ASP A 717 29.92 26.17 -9.01
CA ASP A 717 30.19 27.48 -9.60
C ASP A 717 31.69 27.82 -9.59
N LEU A 718 32.42 27.45 -8.53
CA LEU A 718 33.89 27.55 -8.48
C LEU A 718 34.61 26.57 -9.41
N ALA A 719 33.99 25.45 -9.78
CA ALA A 719 34.53 24.49 -10.75
C ALA A 719 34.28 24.87 -12.22
N ALA A 720 33.40 25.85 -12.49
CA ALA A 720 33.01 26.27 -13.84
C ALA A 720 33.97 27.29 -14.50
N TYR A 721 34.98 27.78 -13.79
CA TYR A 721 36.05 28.63 -14.32
C TYR A 721 37.35 27.80 -14.45
N PRO A 722 38.08 27.76 -15.60
CA PRO A 722 37.97 28.60 -16.81
C PRO A 722 37.93 27.84 -18.16
N SER A 723 37.40 28.47 -19.23
CA SER A 723 37.84 28.13 -20.61
C SER A 723 37.71 29.23 -21.69
N GLU A 724 36.80 30.20 -21.57
CA GLU A 724 36.54 31.14 -22.70
C GLU A 724 37.66 32.15 -23.00
N GLN A 725 38.52 32.51 -22.04
CA GLN A 725 39.62 33.48 -22.28
C GLN A 725 40.83 32.93 -23.06
N ALA A 726 40.84 31.62 -23.38
CA ALA A 726 41.89 31.00 -24.19
C ALA A 726 41.65 31.09 -25.71
N ALA A 727 40.42 31.39 -26.14
CA ALA A 727 40.05 31.41 -27.57
C ALA A 727 40.27 32.78 -28.25
N GLU A 728 40.11 33.90 -27.53
CA GLU A 728 40.23 35.24 -28.14
C GLU A 728 41.68 35.63 -28.50
N ASN A 729 42.67 35.21 -27.69
CA ASN A 729 44.07 35.61 -27.87
C ASN A 729 44.82 34.90 -29.03
N ALA A 730 44.18 33.94 -29.72
CA ALA A 730 44.80 33.19 -30.82
C ALA A 730 44.48 33.73 -32.24
N SER A 731 43.62 34.75 -32.37
CA SER A 731 43.12 35.22 -33.68
C SER A 731 43.81 36.50 -34.21
N PHE A 732 44.58 37.22 -33.40
CA PHE A 732 45.11 38.54 -33.74
C PHE A 732 46.55 38.53 -34.32
N ALA A 733 46.73 37.84 -35.45
CA ALA A 733 48.00 37.83 -36.18
C ALA A 733 47.84 37.89 -37.71
N GLY A 734 47.41 39.02 -38.27
CA GLY A 734 47.64 39.32 -39.69
C GLY A 734 46.74 40.35 -40.38
N ARG A 735 47.39 41.35 -41.01
CA ARG A 735 46.92 42.23 -42.11
C ARG A 735 46.13 43.52 -41.80
N THR A 736 46.89 44.60 -41.57
CA THR A 736 46.90 45.86 -42.37
C THR A 736 45.59 46.56 -42.79
N ASP A 737 45.25 47.65 -42.07
CA ASP A 737 45.16 49.05 -42.54
C ASP A 737 44.07 49.49 -43.59
N PRO A 738 43.74 50.80 -43.76
CA PRO A 738 43.33 51.86 -42.81
C PRO A 738 41.95 52.50 -43.12
N LYS A 739 41.31 53.17 -42.13
CA LYS A 739 40.88 54.62 -42.16
C LYS A 739 39.79 55.02 -41.14
N ALA A 740 39.80 56.32 -40.81
CA ALA A 740 38.72 57.15 -40.23
C ALA A 740 38.44 57.08 -38.70
N ASN A 741 39.21 57.87 -37.97
CA ASN A 741 38.86 58.53 -36.69
C ASN A 741 38.30 59.96 -37.04
N PRO A 742 37.87 60.89 -36.13
CA PRO A 742 37.65 60.87 -34.66
C PRO A 742 36.36 61.67 -34.26
N PRO A 743 36.23 62.50 -33.16
CA PRO A 743 36.92 62.60 -31.85
C PRO A 743 36.03 62.84 -30.57
N ARG A 744 36.72 62.86 -29.40
CA ARG A 744 36.51 63.63 -28.11
C ARG A 744 35.59 63.06 -26.99
N SER A 745 35.83 63.29 -25.68
CA SER A 745 37.08 63.65 -24.92
C SER A 745 36.96 63.77 -23.36
N LEU A 746 38.07 63.48 -22.66
CA LEU A 746 38.61 64.04 -21.39
C LEU A 746 37.94 63.79 -20.00
N THR A 747 38.59 62.89 -19.23
CA THR A 747 39.15 63.00 -17.84
C THR A 747 38.58 63.96 -16.78
N TYR A 748 38.49 63.51 -15.50
CA TYR A 748 39.46 63.87 -14.42
C TYR A 748 39.31 63.04 -13.11
N THR A 749 40.42 63.01 -12.36
CA THR A 749 40.79 62.35 -11.08
C THR A 749 39.89 62.46 -9.85
N THR A 750 40.02 61.48 -8.94
CA THR A 750 39.84 61.65 -7.47
C THR A 750 41.01 61.03 -6.67
N THR A 751 41.28 61.59 -5.49
CA THR A 751 42.52 61.39 -4.70
C THR A 751 42.30 60.51 -3.48
N GLU A 752 43.29 59.69 -3.11
CA GLU A 752 43.31 58.97 -1.81
C GLU A 752 43.56 59.91 -0.62
N LYS A 753 42.94 59.61 0.52
CA LYS A 753 43.59 59.77 1.85
C LYS A 753 42.96 58.91 2.93
N ASN A 754 43.81 58.30 3.75
CA ASN A 754 43.49 57.38 4.84
C ASN A 754 42.81 58.07 6.03
N TRP A 755 41.94 57.36 6.76
CA TRP A 755 42.16 57.06 8.19
C TRP A 755 41.17 56.01 8.76
N ASP A 756 41.76 55.00 9.42
CA ASP A 756 41.46 54.44 10.75
C ASP A 756 40.06 53.93 11.16
N GLY A 757 40.06 52.67 11.63
CA GLY A 757 39.73 52.39 13.04
C GLY A 757 38.30 51.95 13.37
N GLU A 758 38.16 50.65 13.69
CA GLU A 758 37.09 50.07 14.52
C GLU A 758 35.62 50.40 14.18
N SER A 759 34.92 49.44 13.58
CA SER A 759 33.49 49.24 13.89
C SER A 759 33.10 47.76 13.81
N TRP A 760 32.31 47.32 14.79
CA TRP A 760 31.65 46.03 14.78
C TRP A 760 30.43 46.10 13.87
N THR A 761 30.25 45.12 12.98
CA THR A 761 29.08 45.03 12.11
C THR A 761 27.85 44.51 12.86
N THR A 762 27.10 45.40 13.48
CA THR A 762 25.74 45.09 13.96
C THR A 762 24.81 44.93 12.76
N ARG A 763 24.31 43.71 12.53
CA ARG A 763 23.37 43.41 11.42
C ARG A 763 21.93 43.63 11.89
N GLU A 764 21.17 44.39 11.10
CA GLU A 764 19.70 44.41 11.00
C GLU A 764 18.87 44.71 12.27
N VAL A 765 18.63 46.01 12.54
CA VAL A 765 17.44 46.50 13.28
C VAL A 765 16.88 47.77 12.61
N GLU A 766 16.42 47.68 11.35
CA GLU A 766 15.87 48.84 10.61
C GLU A 766 14.33 48.88 10.49
N ASN A 767 13.61 47.83 10.92
CA ASN A 767 12.17 47.67 10.66
C ASN A 767 11.23 48.05 11.83
N ILE A 768 11.57 49.07 12.62
CA ILE A 768 10.60 49.81 13.45
C ILE A 768 10.78 51.32 13.23
N LYS A 769 10.11 51.87 12.23
CA LYS A 769 9.96 53.32 12.12
C LYS A 769 8.94 53.79 13.16
N PHE A 770 9.41 54.45 14.21
CA PHE A 770 8.52 55.30 15.01
C PHE A 770 7.85 56.32 14.07
N PRO A 771 6.52 56.53 14.16
CA PRO A 771 5.89 57.65 13.46
C PRO A 771 6.53 58.94 14.00
N SER A 772 7.09 59.76 13.11
CA SER A 772 7.87 60.93 13.49
C SER A 772 7.04 61.85 14.40
N VAL A 773 7.49 62.00 15.66
CA VAL A 773 6.72 62.66 16.73
C VAL A 773 6.57 64.18 16.52
N VAL A 774 7.17 64.72 15.46
CA VAL A 774 7.00 66.12 15.03
C VAL A 774 5.61 66.30 14.42
N ASN A 775 4.64 66.68 15.25
CA ASN A 775 3.32 67.14 14.81
C ASN A 775 3.48 68.23 13.72
N PRO A 776 2.99 68.01 12.47
CA PRO A 776 3.16 68.97 11.38
C PRO A 776 2.53 70.35 11.65
N ALA A 777 1.61 70.45 12.61
CA ALA A 777 1.03 71.71 13.04
C ALA A 777 2.04 72.61 13.78
N TRP A 778 2.99 72.02 14.53
CA TRP A 778 3.96 72.79 15.33
C TRP A 778 4.96 73.52 14.43
N GLY A 779 5.40 72.88 13.34
CA GLY A 779 6.18 73.56 12.30
C GLY A 779 5.42 74.68 11.57
N LYS A 780 4.09 74.58 11.42
CA LYS A 780 3.28 75.55 10.65
C LYS A 780 2.95 76.84 11.41
N ILE A 781 2.99 76.85 12.74
CA ILE A 781 2.60 78.03 13.54
C ILE A 781 3.77 79.01 13.65
N ASP A 782 4.94 78.58 14.15
CA ASP A 782 6.06 79.49 14.38
C ASP A 782 6.78 79.91 13.09
N TYR A 783 6.86 79.05 12.07
CA TYR A 783 7.44 79.47 10.79
C TYR A 783 6.65 80.62 10.16
N ARG A 784 5.33 80.68 10.39
CA ARG A 784 4.45 81.79 9.98
C ARG A 784 4.72 83.05 10.81
N ARG A 785 4.86 82.93 12.13
CA ARG A 785 5.26 84.03 13.04
C ARG A 785 6.59 84.66 12.63
N HIS A 786 7.60 83.86 12.30
CA HIS A 786 8.89 84.37 11.82
C HIS A 786 8.77 85.01 10.42
N LEU A 787 8.05 84.38 9.48
CA LEU A 787 7.77 84.97 8.14
C LEU A 787 7.05 86.32 8.23
N ASP A 788 6.04 86.45 9.08
CA ASP A 788 5.29 87.70 9.23
C ASP A 788 6.12 88.77 9.97
N SER A 789 7.04 88.36 10.85
CA SER A 789 8.06 89.24 11.44
C SER A 789 9.09 89.73 10.40
N ILE A 790 9.46 88.90 9.43
CA ILE A 790 10.34 89.26 8.29
C ILE A 790 9.62 90.22 7.33
N LYS A 791 8.35 89.96 6.97
CA LYS A 791 7.54 90.88 6.16
C LYS A 791 7.43 92.26 6.80
N GLY A 792 7.30 92.31 8.12
CA GLY A 792 7.29 93.54 8.91
C GLY A 792 8.59 94.37 8.88
N LEU A 793 9.65 93.92 8.20
CA LEU A 793 10.87 94.70 7.97
C LEU A 793 10.77 95.59 6.71
N GLN A 794 9.86 95.30 5.77
CA GLN A 794 9.73 96.06 4.53
C GLN A 794 9.29 97.52 4.81
N GLY A 795 10.10 98.48 4.37
CA GLY A 795 9.85 99.92 4.55
C GLY A 795 10.43 100.56 5.82
N MET A 796 11.13 99.80 6.67
CA MET A 796 11.90 100.38 7.79
C MET A 796 13.20 101.01 7.30
N ASN A 797 13.72 102.00 8.03
CA ASN A 797 15.05 102.54 7.74
C ASN A 797 16.16 101.53 8.11
N PRO A 798 17.39 101.62 7.56
CA PRO A 798 18.42 100.62 7.75
C PRO A 798 18.77 100.32 9.22
N ALA A 799 18.84 101.34 10.07
CA ALA A 799 19.14 101.17 11.50
C ALA A 799 18.01 100.46 12.27
N ALA A 800 16.75 100.73 11.92
CA ALA A 800 15.59 100.04 12.48
C ALA A 800 15.47 98.59 11.96
N MET A 801 15.77 98.35 10.68
CA MET A 801 15.87 96.99 10.12
C MET A 801 16.96 96.19 10.83
N GLU A 802 18.13 96.79 11.07
CA GLU A 802 19.24 96.13 11.75
C GLU A 802 18.90 95.77 13.20
N ALA A 803 18.36 96.72 13.98
CA ALA A 803 17.95 96.47 15.36
C ALA A 803 16.86 95.39 15.47
N ARG A 804 15.86 95.42 14.57
CA ARG A 804 14.77 94.42 14.55
C ARG A 804 15.23 93.07 14.00
N GLY A 805 16.17 93.08 13.05
CA GLY A 805 16.84 91.88 12.53
C GLY A 805 17.65 91.17 13.61
N ARG A 806 18.47 91.89 14.39
CA ARG A 806 19.18 91.31 15.55
C ARG A 806 18.23 90.72 16.58
N LYS A 807 17.09 91.39 16.88
CA LYS A 807 16.08 90.84 17.78
C LYS A 807 15.45 89.56 17.23
N LEU A 808 15.11 89.52 15.93
CA LEU A 808 14.55 88.34 15.29
C LEU A 808 15.54 87.17 15.27
N ILE A 809 16.83 87.43 15.01
CA ILE A 809 17.90 86.42 15.09
C ILE A 809 17.97 85.85 16.52
N ALA A 810 17.98 86.69 17.56
CA ALA A 810 17.97 86.22 18.94
C ALA A 810 16.70 85.43 19.32
N GLU A 811 15.53 85.80 18.79
CA GLU A 811 14.29 85.01 18.96
C GLU A 811 14.37 83.64 18.25
N ILE A 812 15.00 83.56 17.07
CA ILE A 812 15.23 82.31 16.33
C ILE A 812 16.29 81.44 17.01
N GLU A 813 17.40 82.02 17.47
CA GLU A 813 18.44 81.32 18.24
C GLU A 813 17.88 80.74 19.55
N GLN A 814 17.03 81.50 20.25
CA GLN A 814 16.34 81.01 21.44
C GLN A 814 15.34 79.90 21.13
N ASP A 815 14.61 79.96 20.01
CA ASP A 815 13.69 78.90 19.60
C ASP A 815 14.43 77.64 19.16
N LEU A 816 15.55 77.77 18.43
CA LEU A 816 16.46 76.66 18.11
C LEU A 816 17.04 76.03 19.39
N ALA A 817 17.44 76.83 20.38
CA ALA A 817 17.89 76.33 21.68
C ALA A 817 16.77 75.70 22.54
N ASN A 818 15.50 76.05 22.30
CA ASN A 818 14.37 75.36 22.90
C ASN A 818 14.15 74.00 22.21
N ARG A 819 14.07 74.00 20.87
CA ARG A 819 13.92 72.77 20.07
C ARG A 819 15.06 71.79 20.31
N GLN A 820 16.29 72.25 20.45
CA GLN A 820 17.41 71.36 20.78
C GLN A 820 17.20 70.71 22.15
N ARG A 821 16.77 71.46 23.18
CA ARG A 821 16.44 70.90 24.49
C ARG A 821 15.26 69.94 24.45
N ASP A 822 14.26 70.19 23.61
CA ASP A 822 13.13 69.28 23.40
C ASP A 822 13.60 67.99 22.69
N ILE A 823 14.49 68.11 21.69
CA ILE A 823 15.13 66.96 21.02
C ILE A 823 15.97 66.16 22.02
N ASP A 824 16.85 66.80 22.78
CA ASP A 824 17.70 66.16 23.80
C ASP A 824 16.84 65.42 24.84
N HIS A 825 15.73 66.03 25.27
CA HIS A 825 14.78 65.41 26.19
C HIS A 825 14.06 64.20 25.57
N LEU A 826 13.56 64.32 24.34
CA LEU A 826 12.90 63.21 23.64
C LEU A 826 13.89 62.06 23.38
N THR A 827 15.15 62.36 23.07
CA THR A 827 16.22 61.36 22.92
C THR A 827 16.54 60.65 24.24
N GLU A 828 16.54 61.36 25.38
CA GLU A 828 16.67 60.72 26.71
C GLU A 828 15.52 59.72 26.96
N LEU A 829 14.27 60.12 26.65
CA LEU A 829 13.09 59.27 26.82
C LEU A 829 13.07 58.07 25.86
N GLU A 830 13.54 58.26 24.61
CA GLU A 830 13.70 57.19 23.62
C GLU A 830 14.73 56.16 24.09
N GLN A 831 15.90 56.60 24.58
CA GLN A 831 16.93 55.71 25.13
C GLN A 831 16.41 54.93 26.34
N GLU A 832 15.67 55.58 27.25
CA GLU A 832 15.05 54.93 28.41
C GLU A 832 14.02 53.85 28.00
N PHE A 833 13.21 54.12 26.97
CA PHE A 833 12.23 53.16 26.45
C PHE A 833 12.90 52.00 25.72
N THR A 834 13.88 52.27 24.84
CA THR A 834 14.61 51.24 24.08
C THR A 834 15.37 50.30 25.01
N ALA A 835 16.07 50.83 26.02
CA ALA A 835 16.76 50.00 27.02
C ALA A 835 15.80 49.10 27.83
N TRP A 836 14.59 49.59 28.16
CA TRP A 836 13.54 48.80 28.78
C TRP A 836 12.98 47.72 27.83
N TYR A 837 12.74 48.08 26.57
CA TYR A 837 12.15 47.22 25.55
C TYR A 837 13.07 46.06 25.17
N GLU A 838 14.34 46.34 24.86
CA GLU A 838 15.35 45.32 24.62
C GLU A 838 15.51 44.37 25.81
N LYS A 839 15.38 44.88 27.04
CA LYS A 839 15.40 44.03 28.22
C LYS A 839 14.21 43.07 28.23
N GLN A 840 13.00 43.51 27.82
CA GLN A 840 11.85 42.61 27.73
C GLN A 840 12.02 41.55 26.63
N LEU A 841 12.74 41.88 25.54
CA LEU A 841 13.13 40.91 24.51
C LEU A 841 14.14 39.88 25.05
N ARG A 842 15.22 40.34 25.71
CA ARG A 842 16.24 39.46 26.31
C ARG A 842 15.66 38.55 27.40
N ASP A 843 14.79 39.08 28.25
CA ASP A 843 14.10 38.35 29.32
C ASP A 843 12.96 37.46 28.77
N SER A 844 12.75 37.40 27.45
CA SER A 844 11.67 36.67 26.75
C SER A 844 10.25 37.00 27.21
N VAL A 845 10.04 38.18 27.80
CA VAL A 845 8.71 38.68 28.20
C VAL A 845 7.93 39.12 26.96
N ILE A 846 8.62 39.72 26.00
CA ILE A 846 8.11 40.02 24.66
C ILE A 846 8.97 39.22 23.68
N VAL A 847 8.38 38.63 22.64
CA VAL A 847 9.13 38.05 21.52
C VAL A 847 8.57 38.55 20.19
N GLN A 848 9.41 38.58 19.17
CA GLN A 848 8.91 38.70 17.80
C GLN A 848 8.31 37.35 17.38
N ASP A 849 7.06 37.33 16.95
CA ASP A 849 6.49 36.16 16.29
C ASP A 849 7.09 36.05 14.87
N SER A 850 7.69 34.91 14.58
CA SER A 850 8.44 34.67 13.34
C SER A 850 7.60 34.63 12.07
N GLN A 851 6.27 34.61 12.18
CA GLN A 851 5.36 34.57 11.03
C GLN A 851 4.70 35.93 10.76
N SER A 852 4.15 36.59 11.79
CA SER A 852 3.55 37.92 11.63
C SER A 852 4.56 39.08 11.65
N GLY A 853 5.78 38.84 12.14
CA GLY A 853 6.77 39.89 12.41
C GLY A 853 6.40 40.82 13.57
N HIS A 854 5.20 40.65 14.16
CA HIS A 854 4.72 41.44 15.28
C HIS A 854 5.32 40.94 16.60
N TYR A 855 5.44 41.87 17.56
CA TYR A 855 5.92 41.55 18.90
C TYR A 855 4.76 41.18 19.80
N VAL A 856 4.79 39.96 20.34
CA VAL A 856 3.74 39.38 21.19
C VAL A 856 4.25 39.17 22.63
N PRO A 857 3.39 39.35 23.65
CA PRO A 857 3.75 39.10 25.04
C PRO A 857 3.84 37.59 25.28
N ARG A 858 5.03 37.04 25.50
CA ARG A 858 5.24 35.59 25.67
C ARG A 858 5.19 35.16 27.12
N GLY A 859 6.03 35.71 28.00
CA GLY A 859 6.03 35.32 29.41
C GLY A 859 6.34 33.82 29.61
N ASP A 860 5.47 33.09 30.30
CA ASP A 860 5.41 31.60 30.29
C ASP A 860 4.26 31.04 29.40
N LEU A 861 3.63 31.91 28.59
CA LEU A 861 2.55 31.59 27.66
C LEU A 861 3.10 31.26 26.26
N TYR A 862 2.58 30.22 25.62
CA TYR A 862 2.93 29.86 24.25
C TYR A 862 1.70 30.03 23.33
N PRO A 863 1.77 30.80 22.23
CA PRO A 863 0.66 30.90 21.28
C PRO A 863 0.34 29.54 20.65
N ASP A 864 -0.88 29.03 20.84
CA ASP A 864 -1.42 28.06 19.90
C ASP A 864 -1.89 28.80 18.64
N ARG A 865 -1.18 28.58 17.55
CA ARG A 865 -1.42 29.23 16.25
C ARG A 865 -2.71 28.74 15.58
N VAL A 866 -3.25 27.59 15.97
CA VAL A 866 -4.47 27.03 15.35
C VAL A 866 -5.74 27.62 15.97
N THR A 867 -5.82 27.71 17.30
CA THR A 867 -7.02 28.16 18.00
C THR A 867 -6.93 29.59 18.53
N GLY A 868 -5.75 30.21 18.55
CA GLY A 868 -5.54 31.56 19.10
C GLY A 868 -5.52 31.63 20.64
N HIS A 869 -5.54 30.49 21.34
CA HIS A 869 -5.37 30.44 22.80
C HIS A 869 -3.89 30.54 23.18
N ALA A 870 -3.62 30.89 24.44
CA ALA A 870 -2.28 30.77 25.01
C ALA A 870 -2.18 29.46 25.79
N ILE A 871 -1.09 28.72 25.61
CA ILE A 871 -0.77 27.49 26.32
C ILE A 871 0.06 27.82 27.57
N VAL A 872 -0.36 27.30 28.72
CA VAL A 872 0.41 27.25 29.97
C VAL A 872 0.89 25.82 30.18
N ASN A 873 2.17 25.61 30.53
CA ASN A 873 2.73 24.27 30.73
C ASN A 873 2.67 23.74 32.18
N THR A 874 2.35 24.61 33.15
CA THR A 874 2.37 24.32 34.59
C THR A 874 0.98 24.59 35.17
N PRO A 875 0.38 23.67 35.96
CA PRO A 875 0.93 22.38 36.43
C PRO A 875 0.98 21.28 35.36
N TYR A 876 0.30 21.46 34.24
CA TYR A 876 0.33 20.59 33.05
C TYR A 876 0.00 21.45 31.81
N PRO A 877 0.28 21.00 30.57
CA PRO A 877 -0.12 21.70 29.36
C PRO A 877 -1.64 21.91 29.25
N HIS A 878 -2.11 23.15 29.21
CA HIS A 878 -3.51 23.54 29.03
C HIS A 878 -3.63 24.93 28.36
N PHE A 879 -4.78 25.26 27.79
CA PHE A 879 -5.10 26.62 27.38
C PHE A 879 -5.47 27.48 28.59
N ALA A 880 -4.81 28.63 28.71
CA ALA A 880 -4.91 29.57 29.82
C ALA A 880 -6.33 30.11 30.02
N LEU A 881 -6.82 30.04 31.24
CA LEU A 881 -8.05 30.69 31.68
C LEU A 881 -7.91 32.22 31.71
N ALA A 882 -9.04 32.92 31.73
CA ALA A 882 -9.07 34.39 31.72
C ALA A 882 -8.38 35.04 32.93
N ASP A 883 -8.35 34.38 34.09
CA ASP A 883 -7.66 34.87 35.28
C ASP A 883 -6.17 34.47 35.34
N GLU A 884 -5.77 33.39 34.66
CA GLU A 884 -4.36 33.02 34.47
C GLU A 884 -3.66 34.00 33.52
N LEU A 885 -4.27 34.30 32.37
CA LEU A 885 -3.79 35.35 31.45
C LEU A 885 -3.65 36.71 32.13
N ALA A 886 -4.53 37.02 33.09
CA ALA A 886 -4.52 38.27 33.84
C ALA A 886 -3.50 38.29 35.01
N ARG A 887 -2.89 37.15 35.35
CA ARG A 887 -1.95 36.99 36.47
C ARG A 887 -0.51 36.74 36.04
N GLU A 888 -0.22 36.71 34.73
CA GLU A 888 1.10 36.35 34.20
C GLU A 888 2.23 37.20 34.84
N PRO A 889 3.08 36.60 35.71
CA PRO A 889 3.93 37.39 36.61
C PRO A 889 4.99 38.22 35.87
N LYS A 890 5.46 37.72 34.72
CA LYS A 890 6.46 38.41 33.91
C LYS A 890 5.89 39.68 33.26
N LEU A 891 4.64 39.65 32.79
CA LEU A 891 3.97 40.81 32.20
C LEU A 891 3.65 41.87 33.26
N ALA A 892 3.13 41.46 34.42
CA ALA A 892 2.89 42.37 35.54
C ALA A 892 4.19 43.07 36.00
N LYS A 893 5.30 42.32 36.09
CA LYS A 893 6.63 42.85 36.43
C LYS A 893 7.19 43.77 35.35
N ALA A 894 6.95 43.48 34.07
CA ALA A 894 7.37 44.35 32.96
C ALA A 894 6.61 45.68 32.96
N GLU A 895 5.29 45.65 33.23
CA GLU A 895 4.47 46.85 33.39
C GLU A 895 4.94 47.67 34.61
N GLU A 896 5.24 47.03 35.75
CA GLU A 896 5.77 47.71 36.93
C GLU A 896 7.15 48.35 36.66
N ASN A 897 8.02 47.65 35.93
CA ASN A 897 9.31 48.20 35.50
C ASN A 897 9.12 49.44 34.61
N LEU A 898 8.20 49.41 33.65
CA LEU A 898 7.89 50.54 32.79
C LEU A 898 7.34 51.73 33.61
N LYS A 899 6.43 51.46 34.55
CA LYS A 899 5.82 52.48 35.44
C LYS A 899 6.83 53.30 36.25
N ARG A 900 8.04 52.78 36.46
CA ARG A 900 9.14 53.45 37.19
C ARG A 900 9.97 54.41 36.33
N LEU A 901 9.84 54.36 35.01
CA LEU A 901 10.61 55.14 34.05
C LEU A 901 9.99 56.52 33.79
N LYS A 902 10.79 57.52 33.40
CA LYS A 902 10.29 58.87 33.05
C LYS A 902 9.40 58.80 31.80
N VAL A 903 9.82 58.04 30.80
CA VAL A 903 9.11 57.87 29.52
C VAL A 903 7.70 57.32 29.69
N HIS A 904 7.42 56.53 30.73
CA HIS A 904 6.06 56.07 30.99
C HIS A 904 5.11 57.23 31.34
N ARG A 905 5.54 58.24 32.11
CA ARG A 905 4.70 59.43 32.38
C ARG A 905 4.46 60.22 31.10
N PHE A 906 5.52 60.43 30.31
CA PHE A 906 5.42 61.07 29.01
C PHE A 906 4.44 60.35 28.07
N ILE A 907 4.48 59.01 28.00
CA ILE A 907 3.52 58.20 27.24
C ILE A 907 2.10 58.38 27.80
N GLN A 908 1.92 58.39 29.12
CA GLN A 908 0.60 58.53 29.75
C GLN A 908 -0.07 59.89 29.49
N ASP A 909 0.73 60.96 29.43
CA ASP A 909 0.28 62.35 29.31
C ASP A 909 0.21 62.83 27.84
N SER A 910 1.16 62.40 27.01
CA SER A 910 1.37 62.91 25.64
C SER A 910 1.06 61.91 24.52
N MET A 911 0.96 60.60 24.79
CA MET A 911 0.85 59.56 23.75
C MET A 911 -0.32 58.58 24.00
N PRO A 912 -1.59 59.03 23.89
CA PRO A 912 -2.76 58.22 24.23
C PRO A 912 -2.89 56.92 23.42
N ALA A 913 -2.45 56.91 22.16
CA ALA A 913 -2.44 55.69 21.33
C ALA A 913 -1.43 54.65 21.85
N THR A 914 -0.20 55.07 22.17
CA THR A 914 0.84 54.21 22.74
C THR A 914 0.45 53.69 24.13
N LYS A 915 -0.20 54.53 24.94
CA LYS A 915 -0.80 54.14 26.23
C LYS A 915 -1.85 53.03 26.07
N ALA A 916 -2.73 53.15 25.08
CA ALA A 916 -3.73 52.11 24.78
C ALA A 916 -3.07 50.81 24.28
N MET A 917 -2.09 50.91 23.37
CA MET A 917 -1.32 49.76 22.86
C MET A 917 -0.62 49.00 23.98
N LEU A 918 0.06 49.71 24.90
CA LEU A 918 0.72 49.11 26.05
C LEU A 918 -0.28 48.48 27.03
N ALA A 919 -1.45 49.09 27.26
CA ALA A 919 -2.50 48.48 28.07
C ALA A 919 -3.03 47.17 27.46
N THR A 920 -3.21 47.11 26.14
CA THR A 920 -3.53 45.86 25.41
C THR A 920 -2.42 44.82 25.57
N LEU A 921 -1.15 45.23 25.43
CA LEU A 921 0.02 44.36 25.58
C LEU A 921 0.13 43.73 26.97
N PHE A 922 0.01 44.52 28.04
CA PHE A 922 0.16 44.03 29.42
C PHE A 922 -1.07 43.30 29.97
N THR A 923 -2.25 43.52 29.40
CA THR A 923 -3.46 42.77 29.78
C THR A 923 -3.65 41.49 28.97
N SER A 924 -2.83 41.25 27.94
CA SER A 924 -2.96 40.16 26.95
C SER A 924 -4.29 40.16 26.15
N LYS A 925 -5.20 41.10 26.44
CA LYS A 925 -6.55 41.20 25.88
C LYS A 925 -6.51 41.70 24.44
N GLY A 926 -6.46 40.76 23.52
CA GLY A 926 -6.36 41.01 22.07
C GLY A 926 -5.30 40.18 21.37
N PHE A 927 -4.36 39.58 22.13
CA PHE A 927 -3.35 38.67 21.60
C PHE A 927 -3.73 37.19 21.79
N TYR A 928 -4.46 36.88 22.87
CA TYR A 928 -4.89 35.52 23.18
C TYR A 928 -6.38 35.44 23.47
N LEU A 929 -7.02 34.35 23.01
CA LEU A 929 -8.33 33.94 23.45
C LEU A 929 -8.22 33.20 24.79
N PRO A 930 -8.92 33.63 25.85
CA PRO A 930 -8.98 32.87 27.09
C PRO A 930 -9.81 31.59 26.92
N ALA A 931 -9.34 30.49 27.50
CA ALA A 931 -10.14 29.30 27.68
C ALA A 931 -11.39 29.62 28.52
N LYS A 932 -12.54 29.05 28.14
CA LYS A 932 -13.84 29.29 28.80
C LYS A 932 -14.08 28.38 30.01
N GLU A 933 -13.35 27.28 30.09
CA GLU A 933 -13.43 26.25 31.14
C GLU A 933 -12.10 25.50 31.25
N ASP A 934 -11.93 24.77 32.34
CA ASP A 934 -10.75 23.93 32.57
C ASP A 934 -10.58 22.93 31.41
N ASN A 935 -9.33 22.72 31.02
CA ASN A 935 -8.94 21.85 29.93
C ASN A 935 -7.52 21.34 30.16
N PHE A 936 -7.08 20.39 29.35
CA PHE A 936 -5.67 20.04 29.22
C PHE A 936 -5.37 19.64 27.78
N LEU A 937 -4.09 19.70 27.38
CA LEU A 937 -3.65 19.36 26.03
C LEU A 937 -3.05 17.96 25.99
N ILE A 938 -3.38 17.22 24.92
CA ILE A 938 -2.63 16.03 24.50
C ILE A 938 -2.00 16.41 23.15
N GLY A 939 -0.68 16.61 23.15
CA GLY A 939 -0.03 17.34 22.06
C GLY A 939 -0.55 18.77 22.00
N ASN A 940 -1.14 19.16 20.86
CA ASN A 940 -1.72 20.50 20.66
C ASN A 940 -3.26 20.51 20.69
N THR A 941 -3.91 19.39 21.02
CA THR A 941 -5.37 19.28 20.98
C THR A 941 -5.95 19.32 22.39
N PRO A 942 -6.91 20.22 22.67
CA PRO A 942 -7.55 20.33 23.99
C PRO A 942 -8.52 19.18 24.24
N VAL A 943 -8.59 18.78 25.50
CA VAL A 943 -9.65 17.97 26.09
C VAL A 943 -10.35 18.85 27.13
N TRP A 944 -11.60 19.25 26.84
CA TRP A 944 -12.37 20.16 27.67
C TRP A 944 -13.10 19.41 28.79
N LYS A 945 -13.31 20.07 29.94
CA LYS A 945 -14.07 19.51 31.08
C LYS A 945 -15.50 19.11 30.70
N SER A 946 -16.19 19.94 29.90
CA SER A 946 -17.52 19.63 29.35
C SER A 946 -17.54 18.41 28.42
N ASP A 947 -16.48 18.19 27.65
CA ASP A 947 -16.36 17.03 26.75
C ASP A 947 -16.18 15.72 27.53
N LEU A 948 -15.35 15.72 28.57
CA LEU A 948 -15.21 14.59 29.50
C LEU A 948 -16.56 14.22 30.15
N ALA A 949 -17.27 15.22 30.68
CA ALA A 949 -18.58 15.02 31.29
C ALA A 949 -19.65 14.53 30.28
N THR A 950 -19.52 14.91 29.01
CA THR A 950 -20.42 14.45 27.93
C THR A 950 -20.08 13.03 27.49
N ALA A 951 -18.80 12.71 27.30
CA ALA A 951 -18.33 11.38 26.98
C ALA A 951 -18.71 10.36 28.06
N ARG A 952 -18.58 10.74 29.35
CA ARG A 952 -19.05 9.94 30.50
C ARG A 952 -20.53 9.54 30.35
N ARG A 953 -21.42 10.50 30.10
CA ARG A 953 -22.87 10.25 29.94
C ARG A 953 -23.20 9.35 28.75
N ILE A 954 -22.35 9.33 27.72
CA ILE A 954 -22.49 8.44 26.56
C ILE A 954 -22.01 7.03 26.90
N LEU A 955 -20.89 6.90 27.62
CA LEU A 955 -20.23 5.62 27.90
C LEU A 955 -20.90 4.82 29.03
N GLU A 956 -21.33 5.46 30.12
CA GLU A 956 -21.93 4.78 31.29
C GLU A 956 -23.16 3.88 30.96
N PRO A 957 -24.11 4.26 30.07
CA PRO A 957 -25.20 3.38 29.67
C PRO A 957 -24.88 2.45 28.48
N LEU A 958 -23.72 2.61 27.83
CA LEU A 958 -23.42 1.92 26.57
C LEU A 958 -23.05 0.46 26.82
N LYS A 959 -23.49 -0.42 25.91
CA LYS A 959 -23.15 -1.84 25.93
C LYS A 959 -22.59 -2.32 24.59
N PRO A 960 -21.73 -3.36 24.57
CA PRO A 960 -21.19 -3.90 23.33
C PRO A 960 -22.24 -4.45 22.35
N ASP A 961 -23.36 -4.95 22.86
CA ASP A 961 -24.48 -5.47 22.06
C ASP A 961 -25.45 -4.37 21.58
N SER A 962 -25.27 -3.10 21.99
CA SER A 962 -26.18 -2.02 21.62
C SER A 962 -26.15 -1.73 20.11
N GLY A 963 -27.33 -1.58 19.51
CA GLY A 963 -27.48 -1.25 18.08
C GLY A 963 -26.93 0.13 17.70
N ASP A 964 -26.66 1.01 18.66
CA ASP A 964 -26.04 2.32 18.47
C ASP A 964 -24.56 2.38 18.91
N TYR A 965 -23.96 1.26 19.35
CA TYR A 965 -22.56 1.13 19.83
C TYR A 965 -21.58 2.03 19.09
N ARG A 966 -21.51 1.86 17.76
CA ARG A 966 -20.57 2.59 16.91
C ARG A 966 -20.89 4.09 16.87
N LYS A 967 -22.16 4.46 16.68
CA LYS A 967 -22.58 5.87 16.59
C LYS A 967 -22.27 6.62 17.88
N GLN A 968 -22.40 5.97 19.03
CA GLN A 968 -22.06 6.54 20.33
C GLN A 968 -20.54 6.67 20.49
N LEU A 969 -19.75 5.66 20.09
CA LEU A 969 -18.29 5.78 20.12
C LEU A 969 -17.71 6.77 19.10
N GLU A 970 -18.35 7.00 17.95
CA GLU A 970 -17.99 8.08 17.01
C GLU A 970 -18.29 9.49 17.57
N LEU A 971 -19.23 9.61 18.52
CA LEU A 971 -19.40 10.84 19.29
C LEU A 971 -18.29 10.97 20.35
N VAL A 972 -17.95 9.87 21.04
CA VAL A 972 -16.85 9.84 22.01
C VAL A 972 -15.49 10.10 21.35
N GLU A 973 -15.25 9.65 20.12
CA GLU A 973 -14.05 9.97 19.33
C GLU A 973 -13.89 11.48 19.13
N LYS A 974 -14.98 12.19 18.80
CA LYS A 974 -14.97 13.64 18.57
C LYS A 974 -14.74 14.43 19.86
N LEU A 975 -15.22 13.92 20.98
CA LEU A 975 -15.00 14.50 22.32
C LEU A 975 -13.59 14.17 22.84
N LEU A 976 -13.08 12.97 22.55
CA LEU A 976 -11.84 12.41 23.11
C LEU A 976 -10.92 11.82 22.02
N PRO A 977 -10.36 12.63 21.10
CA PRO A 977 -9.71 12.18 19.86
C PRO A 977 -8.44 11.32 20.01
N PHE A 978 -7.92 11.14 21.22
CA PHE A 978 -6.78 10.26 21.54
C PHE A 978 -7.17 8.94 22.19
N THR A 979 -8.47 8.63 22.26
CA THR A 979 -8.95 7.39 22.89
C THR A 979 -9.12 6.27 21.87
N ILE A 980 -9.82 6.55 20.78
CA ILE A 980 -10.23 5.60 19.76
C ILE A 980 -9.98 6.21 18.36
N GLU A 981 -9.75 5.35 17.37
CA GLU A 981 -9.88 5.67 15.94
C GLU A 981 -10.83 4.66 15.29
N PHE A 982 -11.71 5.15 14.42
CA PHE A 982 -12.38 4.30 13.44
C PHE A 982 -11.59 4.34 12.13
N PRO A 983 -10.95 3.24 11.69
CA PRO A 983 -10.38 3.19 10.34
C PRO A 983 -11.51 3.41 9.32
N PRO A 984 -11.23 3.97 8.13
CA PRO A 984 -12.25 4.16 7.10
C PRO A 984 -12.86 2.81 6.65
N LEU A 985 -14.09 2.84 6.15
CA LEU A 985 -14.69 1.70 5.44
C LEU A 985 -13.71 1.20 4.37
N PRO A 986 -13.31 -0.09 4.37
CA PRO A 986 -12.54 -0.63 3.26
C PRO A 986 -13.37 -0.51 1.96
N THR A 987 -12.76 0.05 0.92
CA THR A 987 -13.43 0.33 -0.36
C THR A 987 -13.46 -0.88 -1.31
N ASP A 988 -12.73 -1.95 -1.00
CA ASP A 988 -12.76 -3.21 -1.74
C ASP A 988 -13.68 -4.24 -1.05
N ARG A 989 -14.61 -4.82 -1.81
CA ARG A 989 -15.44 -5.96 -1.37
C ARG A 989 -14.64 -7.23 -1.05
N LYS A 990 -13.36 -7.29 -1.40
CA LYS A 990 -12.43 -8.38 -1.03
C LYS A 990 -11.58 -8.08 0.20
N ALA A 991 -11.73 -6.91 0.83
CA ALA A 991 -11.08 -6.63 2.10
C ALA A 991 -11.44 -7.72 3.11
N ARG A 992 -10.43 -8.22 3.84
CA ARG A 992 -10.62 -9.35 4.75
C ARG A 992 -11.60 -8.93 5.84
N ARG A 993 -12.51 -9.83 6.22
CA ARG A 993 -13.47 -9.68 7.35
C ARG A 993 -12.88 -9.00 8.59
N SER A 994 -11.59 -9.20 8.88
CA SER A 994 -10.83 -8.49 9.92
C SER A 994 -10.88 -6.96 9.85
N GLU A 995 -10.88 -6.36 8.66
CA GLU A 995 -10.91 -4.91 8.46
C GLU A 995 -12.31 -4.34 8.69
N GLU A 996 -13.37 -5.04 8.22
CA GLU A 996 -14.76 -4.71 8.56
C GLU A 996 -15.03 -4.82 10.07
N ILE A 997 -14.43 -5.83 10.71
CA ILE A 997 -14.46 -6.03 12.16
C ILE A 997 -13.76 -4.88 12.90
N GLN A 998 -12.54 -4.51 12.51
CA GLN A 998 -11.81 -3.37 13.11
C GLN A 998 -12.56 -2.05 12.92
N HIS A 999 -13.13 -1.82 11.74
CA HIS A 999 -14.00 -0.67 11.44
C HIS A 999 -15.30 -0.67 12.26
N THR A 1000 -15.81 -1.83 12.66
CA THR A 1000 -17.03 -1.95 13.49
C THR A 1000 -16.74 -1.80 14.99
N ILE A 1001 -15.61 -2.31 15.46
CA ILE A 1001 -15.20 -2.25 16.87
C ILE A 1001 -14.60 -0.87 17.22
N GLY A 1002 -13.82 -0.30 16.30
CA GLY A 1002 -12.88 0.79 16.56
C GLY A 1002 -11.54 0.27 17.12
N ARG A 1003 -10.47 1.05 16.96
CA ARG A 1003 -9.13 0.73 17.46
C ARG A 1003 -8.74 1.67 18.58
N PHE A 1004 -8.26 1.14 19.69
CA PHE A 1004 -7.76 1.94 20.81
C PHE A 1004 -6.38 2.52 20.47
N LYS A 1005 -6.17 3.82 20.75
CA LYS A 1005 -4.87 4.48 20.53
C LYS A 1005 -3.96 4.26 21.73
N GLU A 1006 -2.87 3.52 21.54
CA GLU A 1006 -1.92 3.16 22.62
C GLU A 1006 -1.01 4.33 23.06
N ASN A 1007 -0.85 5.36 22.22
CA ASN A 1007 0.22 6.38 22.26
C ASN A 1007 0.23 7.36 23.46
N ALA A 1008 -0.56 7.15 24.51
CA ALA A 1008 -0.59 8.02 25.68
C ALA A 1008 -0.34 7.21 26.96
N GLY A 1009 0.93 7.23 27.40
CA GLY A 1009 1.37 6.63 28.66
C GLY A 1009 0.63 7.27 29.84
N LEU A 1010 -0.17 6.47 30.55
CA LEU A 1010 -1.12 6.95 31.57
C LEU A 1010 -0.45 7.67 32.76
N GLN A 1011 0.86 7.48 32.95
CA GLN A 1011 1.64 8.07 34.04
C GLN A 1011 1.70 9.61 34.02
N HIS A 1012 1.41 10.26 32.89
CA HIS A 1012 1.41 11.71 32.77
C HIS A 1012 0.09 12.40 33.16
N PHE A 1013 -0.93 11.64 33.56
CA PHE A 1013 -2.27 12.15 33.86
C PHE A 1013 -2.60 12.24 35.37
N ASP A 1014 -1.60 12.46 36.25
CA ASP A 1014 -1.79 12.57 37.70
C ASP A 1014 -2.38 13.92 38.17
N PHE A 1015 -3.43 14.38 37.49
CA PHE A 1015 -4.23 15.57 37.80
C PHE A 1015 -5.72 15.28 37.59
N GLU A 1016 -6.61 16.11 38.12
CA GLU A 1016 -8.05 15.78 38.23
C GLU A 1016 -8.71 15.43 36.88
N LEU A 1017 -8.59 16.29 35.87
CA LEU A 1017 -9.11 16.02 34.52
C LEU A 1017 -8.40 14.85 33.84
N GLY A 1018 -7.10 14.67 34.09
CA GLY A 1018 -6.30 13.57 33.55
C GLY A 1018 -6.76 12.20 34.09
N LYS A 1019 -7.11 12.13 35.38
CA LYS A 1019 -7.68 10.93 36.02
C LYS A 1019 -9.06 10.60 35.46
N GLU A 1020 -9.91 11.61 35.23
CA GLU A 1020 -11.20 11.41 34.58
C GLU A 1020 -11.02 10.90 33.13
N PHE A 1021 -10.14 11.52 32.35
CA PHE A 1021 -9.81 11.06 31.00
C PHE A 1021 -9.28 9.62 30.97
N ALA A 1022 -8.37 9.27 31.88
CA ALA A 1022 -7.85 7.91 32.01
C ALA A 1022 -8.95 6.89 32.32
N ALA A 1023 -9.88 7.22 33.22
CA ALA A 1023 -11.03 6.36 33.52
C ALA A 1023 -11.96 6.16 32.31
N LEU A 1024 -12.23 7.22 31.54
CA LEU A 1024 -13.05 7.12 30.32
C LEU A 1024 -12.35 6.31 29.22
N ARG A 1025 -11.03 6.41 29.09
CA ARG A 1025 -10.25 5.53 28.19
C ARG A 1025 -10.40 4.05 28.55
N ILE A 1026 -10.35 3.71 29.84
CA ILE A 1026 -10.55 2.32 30.31
C ILE A 1026 -11.96 1.82 29.93
N MET A 1027 -13.01 2.62 30.16
CA MET A 1027 -14.38 2.25 29.75
C MET A 1027 -14.50 1.99 28.24
N VAL A 1028 -13.88 2.83 27.40
CA VAL A 1028 -13.87 2.61 25.94
C VAL A 1028 -13.10 1.33 25.59
N GLN A 1029 -11.97 1.06 26.24
CA GLN A 1029 -11.19 -0.16 26.02
C GLN A 1029 -11.98 -1.43 26.39
N GLU A 1030 -12.70 -1.41 27.51
CA GLU A 1030 -13.58 -2.53 27.93
C GLU A 1030 -14.73 -2.76 26.95
N LEU A 1031 -15.35 -1.68 26.44
CA LEU A 1031 -16.40 -1.74 25.42
C LEU A 1031 -15.89 -2.31 24.08
N ILE A 1032 -14.71 -1.89 23.63
CA ILE A 1032 -13.99 -2.41 22.45
C ILE A 1032 -13.75 -3.92 22.59
N ILE A 1033 -13.18 -4.35 23.73
CA ILE A 1033 -12.89 -5.76 24.01
C ILE A 1033 -14.20 -6.58 24.07
N GLY A 1034 -15.24 -6.04 24.70
CA GLY A 1034 -16.56 -6.65 24.75
C GLY A 1034 -17.17 -6.83 23.35
N LYS A 1035 -17.02 -5.85 22.45
CA LYS A 1035 -17.54 -5.92 21.08
C LYS A 1035 -16.79 -6.95 20.25
N GLY A 1036 -15.46 -7.02 20.40
CA GLY A 1036 -14.63 -8.02 19.76
C GLY A 1036 -15.06 -9.45 20.09
N ARG A 1037 -15.32 -9.74 21.38
CA ARG A 1037 -15.78 -11.07 21.83
C ARG A 1037 -17.13 -11.47 21.23
N LEU A 1038 -18.09 -10.54 21.12
CA LEU A 1038 -19.39 -10.81 20.50
C LEU A 1038 -19.24 -11.16 19.01
N ILE A 1039 -18.46 -10.36 18.28
CA ILE A 1039 -18.21 -10.57 16.85
C ILE A 1039 -17.45 -11.88 16.60
N GLU A 1040 -16.52 -12.26 17.48
CA GLU A 1040 -15.81 -13.54 17.43
C GLU A 1040 -16.77 -14.72 17.63
N GLN A 1041 -17.71 -14.63 18.59
CA GLN A 1041 -18.75 -15.63 18.80
C GLN A 1041 -19.70 -15.77 17.58
N GLU A 1042 -20.13 -14.65 17.00
CA GLU A 1042 -20.94 -14.63 15.76
C GLU A 1042 -20.17 -15.28 14.59
N SER A 1043 -18.88 -14.93 14.41
CA SER A 1043 -18.02 -15.49 13.36
C SER A 1043 -17.74 -16.99 13.54
N LEU A 1044 -17.64 -17.46 14.79
CA LEU A 1044 -17.48 -18.88 15.10
C LEU A 1044 -18.74 -19.65 14.72
N ALA A 1045 -19.93 -19.13 15.09
CA ALA A 1045 -21.21 -19.73 14.75
C ALA A 1045 -21.45 -19.78 13.23
N GLU A 1046 -21.14 -18.71 12.49
CA GLU A 1046 -21.21 -18.73 11.02
C GLU A 1046 -20.26 -19.74 10.39
N THR A 1047 -19.04 -19.87 10.91
CA THR A 1047 -18.05 -20.84 10.40
C THR A 1047 -18.51 -22.27 10.66
N GLN A 1048 -19.11 -22.54 11.83
CA GLN A 1048 -19.73 -23.83 12.14
C GLN A 1048 -20.89 -24.15 11.18
N VAL A 1049 -21.77 -23.19 10.89
CA VAL A 1049 -22.87 -23.35 9.93
C VAL A 1049 -22.36 -23.56 8.49
N ALA A 1050 -21.35 -22.81 8.06
CA ALA A 1050 -20.74 -22.99 6.73
C ALA A 1050 -20.09 -24.37 6.58
N SER A 1051 -19.32 -24.79 7.58
CA SER A 1051 -18.67 -26.10 7.60
C SER A 1051 -19.69 -27.27 7.66
N GLY A 1052 -20.80 -27.10 8.37
CA GLY A 1052 -21.92 -28.04 8.36
C GLY A 1052 -22.58 -28.19 6.98
N ARG A 1053 -22.71 -27.09 6.22
CA ARG A 1053 -23.23 -27.11 4.84
C ARG A 1053 -22.30 -27.84 3.87
N GLU A 1054 -20.98 -27.66 4.00
CA GLU A 1054 -20.00 -28.37 3.17
C GLU A 1054 -20.04 -29.89 3.43
N ARG A 1055 -20.07 -30.31 4.71
CA ARG A 1055 -20.18 -31.72 5.06
C ARG A 1055 -21.51 -32.35 4.64
N LEU A 1056 -22.63 -31.61 4.75
CA LEU A 1056 -23.92 -32.03 4.18
C LEU A 1056 -23.85 -32.24 2.66
N ALA A 1057 -23.11 -31.40 1.92
CA ALA A 1057 -22.92 -31.59 0.48
C ALA A 1057 -22.09 -32.86 0.16
N GLU A 1058 -21.07 -33.18 0.97
CA GLU A 1058 -20.30 -34.42 0.85
C GLU A 1058 -21.15 -35.66 1.16
N PHE A 1059 -21.97 -35.61 2.23
CA PHE A 1059 -22.90 -36.69 2.57
C PHE A 1059 -23.93 -36.92 1.46
N ARG A 1060 -24.49 -35.84 0.88
CA ARG A 1060 -25.39 -35.91 -0.28
C ARG A 1060 -24.73 -36.58 -1.49
N LYS A 1061 -23.51 -36.17 -1.85
CA LYS A 1061 -22.74 -36.77 -2.95
C LYS A 1061 -22.49 -38.27 -2.74
N THR A 1062 -22.18 -38.69 -1.50
CA THR A 1062 -21.98 -40.11 -1.16
C THR A 1062 -23.30 -40.88 -1.23
N PHE A 1063 -24.38 -40.29 -0.74
CA PHE A 1063 -25.73 -40.86 -0.83
C PHE A 1063 -26.19 -41.06 -2.27
N ASP A 1064 -26.01 -40.06 -3.14
CA ASP A 1064 -26.43 -40.12 -4.53
C ASP A 1064 -25.72 -41.27 -5.30
N ALA A 1065 -24.46 -41.55 -4.97
CA ALA A 1065 -23.72 -42.69 -5.52
C ALA A 1065 -24.27 -44.04 -5.02
N ILE A 1066 -24.55 -44.18 -3.72
CA ILE A 1066 -25.19 -45.38 -3.15
C ILE A 1066 -26.60 -45.56 -3.74
N ALA A 1067 -27.35 -44.47 -3.90
CA ALA A 1067 -28.68 -44.49 -4.47
C ALA A 1067 -28.68 -44.94 -5.93
N ALA A 1068 -27.75 -44.46 -6.75
CA ALA A 1068 -27.58 -44.89 -8.13
C ALA A 1068 -27.22 -46.39 -8.23
N ASP A 1069 -26.36 -46.90 -7.35
CA ASP A 1069 -26.07 -48.34 -7.27
C ASP A 1069 -27.34 -49.12 -6.91
N THR A 1070 -28.05 -48.76 -5.83
CA THR A 1070 -29.29 -49.42 -5.40
C THR A 1070 -30.35 -49.49 -6.51
N GLU A 1071 -30.61 -48.40 -7.24
CA GLU A 1071 -31.54 -48.40 -8.38
C GLU A 1071 -31.08 -49.33 -9.51
N ARG A 1072 -29.77 -49.38 -9.78
CA ARG A 1072 -29.19 -50.28 -10.79
C ARG A 1072 -29.36 -51.76 -10.44
N TYR A 1073 -29.37 -52.13 -9.16
CA TYR A 1073 -29.65 -53.50 -8.72
C TYR A 1073 -31.16 -53.79 -8.63
N LEU A 1074 -31.99 -52.82 -8.25
CA LEU A 1074 -33.47 -52.97 -8.27
C LEU A 1074 -34.02 -53.19 -9.69
N ALA A 1075 -33.32 -52.70 -10.72
CA ALA A 1075 -33.65 -52.97 -12.13
C ALA A 1075 -33.28 -54.39 -12.60
N GLN A 1076 -32.50 -55.16 -11.82
CA GLN A 1076 -32.15 -56.55 -12.11
C GLN A 1076 -33.21 -57.49 -11.53
N LYS A 1077 -33.38 -58.69 -12.07
CA LYS A 1077 -34.36 -59.66 -11.53
C LYS A 1077 -33.94 -60.30 -10.22
N THR A 1078 -32.63 -60.35 -9.96
CA THR A 1078 -31.98 -61.14 -8.91
C THR A 1078 -30.68 -60.44 -8.54
N VAL A 1079 -30.34 -60.40 -7.26
CA VAL A 1079 -29.11 -59.75 -6.76
C VAL A 1079 -28.27 -60.77 -6.02
N GLU A 1080 -26.94 -60.73 -6.15
CA GLU A 1080 -26.08 -61.62 -5.36
C GLU A 1080 -25.90 -61.05 -3.94
N GLN A 1081 -25.85 -61.92 -2.93
CA GLN A 1081 -25.79 -61.50 -1.51
C GLN A 1081 -24.61 -60.53 -1.24
N ALA A 1082 -23.46 -60.75 -1.89
CA ALA A 1082 -22.28 -59.92 -1.74
C ALA A 1082 -22.48 -58.47 -2.27
N ASP A 1083 -23.26 -58.28 -3.34
CA ASP A 1083 -23.60 -56.95 -3.86
C ASP A 1083 -24.49 -56.20 -2.87
N TYR A 1084 -25.50 -56.89 -2.32
CA TYR A 1084 -26.38 -56.32 -1.28
C TYR A 1084 -25.59 -55.92 -0.03
N ASP A 1085 -24.74 -56.81 0.48
CA ASP A 1085 -23.92 -56.55 1.66
C ASP A 1085 -22.97 -55.35 1.43
N GLY A 1086 -22.39 -55.23 0.23
CA GLY A 1086 -21.51 -54.11 -0.17
C GLY A 1086 -22.22 -52.76 -0.32
N ILE A 1087 -23.50 -52.72 -0.70
CA ILE A 1087 -24.32 -51.50 -0.71
C ILE A 1087 -24.79 -51.16 0.70
N SER A 1088 -25.33 -52.14 1.42
CA SER A 1088 -25.86 -51.99 2.77
C SER A 1088 -24.78 -51.48 3.73
N SER A 1089 -23.57 -52.04 3.69
CA SER A 1089 -22.42 -51.59 4.49
C SER A 1089 -22.05 -50.11 4.23
N ARG A 1090 -21.97 -49.70 2.95
CA ARG A 1090 -21.71 -48.29 2.58
C ARG A 1090 -22.83 -47.36 3.04
N TYR A 1091 -24.09 -47.80 2.99
CA TYR A 1091 -25.23 -47.02 3.48
C TYR A 1091 -25.16 -46.82 5.00
N TRP A 1092 -24.94 -47.88 5.79
CA TRP A 1092 -24.91 -47.78 7.25
C TRP A 1092 -23.70 -47.01 7.78
N ASP A 1093 -22.54 -47.09 7.11
CA ASP A 1093 -21.39 -46.22 7.40
C ASP A 1093 -21.71 -44.75 7.14
N LEU A 1094 -22.32 -44.42 5.99
CA LEU A 1094 -22.77 -43.06 5.69
C LEU A 1094 -23.79 -42.56 6.72
N ARG A 1095 -24.78 -43.39 7.07
CA ARG A 1095 -25.82 -43.10 8.06
C ARG A 1095 -25.22 -42.78 9.43
N SER A 1096 -24.29 -43.62 9.90
CA SER A 1096 -23.59 -43.45 11.17
C SER A 1096 -22.78 -42.14 11.21
N ARG A 1097 -21.99 -41.88 10.15
CA ARG A 1097 -21.20 -40.64 10.03
C ARG A 1097 -22.07 -39.38 9.97
N TYR A 1098 -23.25 -39.47 9.35
CA TYR A 1098 -24.22 -38.39 9.28
C TYR A 1098 -24.90 -38.11 10.62
N ASP A 1099 -25.43 -39.15 11.28
CA ASP A 1099 -26.14 -39.00 12.56
C ASP A 1099 -25.22 -38.44 13.67
N GLY A 1100 -23.93 -38.76 13.62
CA GLY A 1100 -22.91 -38.23 14.52
C GLY A 1100 -22.50 -36.76 14.30
N ASP A 1101 -22.80 -36.16 13.13
CA ASP A 1101 -22.44 -34.78 12.80
C ASP A 1101 -23.62 -33.82 13.00
N THR A 1102 -23.82 -33.39 14.24
CA THR A 1102 -24.90 -32.49 14.65
C THR A 1102 -24.97 -31.17 13.87
N PHE A 1103 -23.86 -30.72 13.25
CA PHE A 1103 -23.83 -29.50 12.43
C PHE A 1103 -24.25 -29.72 10.98
N ALA A 1104 -24.25 -30.97 10.49
CA ALA A 1104 -24.69 -31.33 9.14
C ALA A 1104 -26.14 -31.86 9.10
N GLN A 1105 -26.80 -32.04 10.25
CA GLN A 1105 -28.17 -32.54 10.31
C GLN A 1105 -29.16 -31.60 9.59
N ASP A 1106 -29.96 -32.20 8.70
CA ASP A 1106 -30.94 -31.58 7.81
C ASP A 1106 -32.14 -32.53 7.75
N SER A 1107 -33.33 -32.02 8.07
CA SER A 1107 -34.56 -32.82 8.08
C SER A 1107 -34.89 -33.39 6.70
N THR A 1108 -34.51 -32.68 5.62
CA THR A 1108 -34.76 -33.12 4.25
C THR A 1108 -33.90 -34.34 3.91
N PHE A 1109 -32.58 -34.28 4.16
CA PHE A 1109 -31.67 -35.39 3.92
C PHE A 1109 -31.95 -36.59 4.84
N THR A 1110 -32.30 -36.36 6.11
CA THR A 1110 -32.79 -37.41 7.02
C THR A 1110 -33.98 -38.18 6.43
N GLY A 1111 -34.92 -37.48 5.77
CA GLY A 1111 -36.05 -38.10 5.06
C GLY A 1111 -35.62 -38.89 3.81
N GLN A 1112 -34.61 -38.43 3.08
CA GLN A 1112 -34.04 -39.14 1.92
C GLN A 1112 -33.34 -40.44 2.34
N LEU A 1113 -32.57 -40.41 3.44
CA LEU A 1113 -31.95 -41.59 4.05
C LEU A 1113 -33.02 -42.63 4.45
N ALA A 1114 -34.03 -42.23 5.22
CA ALA A 1114 -35.12 -43.13 5.65
C ALA A 1114 -35.91 -43.72 4.47
N ALA A 1115 -36.15 -42.96 3.40
CA ALA A 1115 -36.77 -43.46 2.17
C ALA A 1115 -35.89 -44.50 1.43
N HIS A 1116 -34.56 -44.41 1.59
CA HIS A 1116 -33.60 -45.35 1.02
C HIS A 1116 -33.54 -46.69 1.78
N GLU A 1117 -33.74 -46.69 3.09
CA GLU A 1117 -33.83 -47.91 3.91
C GLU A 1117 -34.91 -48.86 3.39
N GLY A 1118 -36.07 -48.32 2.95
CA GLY A 1118 -37.12 -49.11 2.30
C GLY A 1118 -36.71 -49.73 0.95
N LYS A 1119 -35.79 -49.09 0.22
CA LYS A 1119 -35.23 -49.63 -1.03
C LYS A 1119 -34.21 -50.74 -0.77
N LEU A 1120 -33.38 -50.60 0.26
CA LEU A 1120 -32.46 -51.66 0.71
C LEU A 1120 -33.24 -52.89 1.19
N ALA A 1121 -34.31 -52.71 1.98
CA ALA A 1121 -35.19 -53.81 2.36
C ALA A 1121 -35.82 -54.52 1.14
N SER A 1122 -36.13 -53.78 0.08
CA SER A 1122 -36.62 -54.37 -1.18
C SER A 1122 -35.52 -55.18 -1.90
N LEU A 1123 -34.29 -54.67 -1.97
CA LEU A 1123 -33.14 -55.43 -2.51
C LEU A 1123 -32.87 -56.72 -1.73
N GLN A 1124 -32.99 -56.69 -0.39
CA GLN A 1124 -32.82 -57.89 0.44
C GLN A 1124 -33.87 -58.97 0.15
N GLY A 1125 -35.06 -58.58 -0.33
CA GLY A 1125 -36.07 -59.52 -0.83
C GLY A 1125 -35.74 -60.14 -2.20
N MET A 1126 -34.71 -59.64 -2.90
CA MET A 1126 -34.29 -60.07 -4.23
C MET A 1126 -32.96 -60.84 -4.24
N THR A 1127 -32.34 -61.04 -3.07
CA THR A 1127 -31.13 -61.85 -2.95
C THR A 1127 -31.46 -63.34 -3.04
N ILE A 1128 -30.87 -64.02 -4.02
CA ILE A 1128 -30.96 -65.48 -4.13
C ILE A 1128 -29.88 -66.09 -3.25
N ASP A 1129 -30.27 -67.00 -2.33
CA ASP A 1129 -29.31 -67.85 -1.61
C ASP A 1129 -28.56 -68.70 -2.65
N PRO A 1130 -27.22 -68.59 -2.76
CA PRO A 1130 -26.43 -69.39 -3.69
C PRO A 1130 -26.71 -70.90 -3.58
N ARG A 1131 -27.07 -71.39 -2.39
CA ARG A 1131 -27.43 -72.79 -2.15
C ARG A 1131 -28.64 -73.25 -2.95
N GLN A 1132 -29.64 -72.38 -3.13
CA GLN A 1132 -30.84 -72.70 -3.90
C GLN A 1132 -30.50 -72.81 -5.39
N ARG A 1133 -29.75 -71.84 -5.92
CA ARG A 1133 -29.26 -71.84 -7.31
C ARG A 1133 -28.42 -73.08 -7.64
N ASP A 1134 -27.58 -73.51 -6.70
CA ASP A 1134 -26.75 -74.69 -6.87
C ASP A 1134 -27.56 -75.99 -6.79
N THR A 1135 -28.57 -76.04 -5.92
CA THR A 1135 -29.50 -77.19 -5.82
C THR A 1135 -30.28 -77.36 -7.12
N GLU A 1136 -30.85 -76.27 -7.67
CA GLU A 1136 -31.55 -76.27 -8.97
C GLU A 1136 -30.65 -76.77 -10.12
N ARG A 1137 -29.36 -76.41 -10.11
CA ARG A 1137 -28.35 -76.90 -11.08
C ARG A 1137 -28.07 -78.40 -10.93
N ILE A 1138 -27.95 -78.89 -9.70
CA ILE A 1138 -27.70 -80.31 -9.42
C ILE A 1138 -28.92 -81.16 -9.78
N GLU A 1139 -30.14 -80.69 -9.52
CA GLU A 1139 -31.37 -81.35 -9.97
C GLU A 1139 -31.44 -81.45 -11.51
N ALA A 1140 -31.13 -80.35 -12.22
CA ALA A 1140 -31.07 -80.35 -13.68
C ALA A 1140 -29.95 -81.26 -14.25
N PHE A 1141 -28.82 -81.34 -13.55
CA PHE A 1141 -27.73 -82.27 -13.87
C PHE A 1141 -28.18 -83.73 -13.78
N TYR A 1142 -28.85 -84.14 -12.70
CA TYR A 1142 -29.35 -85.52 -12.58
C TYR A 1142 -30.46 -85.82 -13.62
N GLY A 1143 -31.25 -84.83 -14.02
CA GLY A 1143 -32.13 -84.96 -15.19
C GLY A 1143 -31.38 -85.27 -16.49
N THR A 1144 -30.20 -84.69 -16.68
CA THR A 1144 -29.31 -84.94 -17.83
C THR A 1144 -28.65 -86.32 -17.75
N PHE A 1145 -28.11 -86.68 -16.58
CA PHE A 1145 -27.54 -88.00 -16.30
C PHE A 1145 -28.56 -89.13 -16.60
N LYS A 1146 -29.81 -88.95 -16.15
CA LYS A 1146 -30.92 -89.86 -16.47
C LYS A 1146 -31.09 -90.06 -17.97
N ALA A 1147 -31.20 -88.95 -18.71
CA ALA A 1147 -31.44 -88.99 -20.15
C ALA A 1147 -30.29 -89.67 -20.91
N ALA A 1148 -29.04 -89.46 -20.51
CA ALA A 1148 -27.89 -90.14 -21.08
C ALA A 1148 -27.93 -91.67 -20.83
N TYR A 1149 -28.35 -92.09 -19.62
CA TYR A 1149 -28.49 -93.50 -19.26
C TYR A 1149 -29.60 -94.21 -20.05
N GLU A 1150 -30.81 -93.63 -20.10
CA GLU A 1150 -31.96 -94.23 -20.80
C GLU A 1150 -31.77 -94.26 -22.32
N SER A 1151 -31.02 -93.30 -22.88
CA SER A 1151 -30.64 -93.28 -24.30
C SER A 1151 -29.44 -94.17 -24.65
N LYS A 1152 -28.86 -94.88 -23.66
CA LYS A 1152 -27.69 -95.77 -23.83
C LYS A 1152 -26.45 -95.04 -24.36
N ASN A 1153 -26.28 -93.78 -23.98
CA ASN A 1153 -25.19 -92.91 -24.42
C ASN A 1153 -24.02 -92.95 -23.41
N ASP A 1154 -23.08 -93.88 -23.62
CA ASP A 1154 -21.91 -94.05 -22.74
C ASP A 1154 -21.12 -92.74 -22.61
N SER A 1155 -20.87 -92.07 -23.73
CA SER A 1155 -20.08 -90.84 -23.81
C SER A 1155 -20.75 -89.67 -23.09
N GLY A 1156 -22.09 -89.62 -23.12
CA GLY A 1156 -22.89 -88.66 -22.35
C GLY A 1156 -22.83 -88.91 -20.84
N LEU A 1157 -22.80 -90.17 -20.41
CA LEU A 1157 -22.59 -90.53 -19.00
C LEU A 1157 -21.17 -90.21 -18.54
N MET A 1158 -20.15 -90.53 -19.35
CA MET A 1158 -18.76 -90.18 -19.01
C MET A 1158 -18.58 -88.66 -18.84
N GLY A 1159 -19.26 -87.85 -19.66
CA GLY A 1159 -19.27 -86.39 -19.53
C GLY A 1159 -20.01 -85.84 -18.31
N CYS A 1160 -20.71 -86.69 -17.53
CA CYS A 1160 -21.30 -86.33 -16.24
C CYS A 1160 -20.36 -86.63 -15.06
N LEU A 1161 -19.25 -87.33 -15.30
CA LEU A 1161 -18.25 -87.67 -14.28
C LEU A 1161 -17.10 -86.67 -14.32
N ASP A 1162 -16.45 -86.49 -13.16
CA ASP A 1162 -15.18 -85.79 -13.08
C ASP A 1162 -14.05 -86.62 -13.70
N ASP A 1163 -13.01 -85.94 -14.18
CA ASP A 1163 -11.86 -86.62 -14.80
C ASP A 1163 -11.08 -87.43 -13.74
N ASP A 1164 -11.13 -86.98 -12.47
CA ASP A 1164 -10.59 -87.66 -11.28
C ASP A 1164 -11.63 -88.53 -10.53
N TRP A 1165 -12.74 -88.93 -11.18
CA TRP A 1165 -13.81 -89.71 -10.53
C TRP A 1165 -13.32 -91.04 -9.93
N SER A 1166 -13.84 -91.36 -8.74
CA SER A 1166 -13.54 -92.60 -8.04
C SER A 1166 -14.76 -93.30 -7.40
N ALA A 1167 -14.75 -94.62 -7.39
CA ALA A 1167 -15.72 -95.46 -6.69
C ALA A 1167 -15.17 -96.03 -5.37
N GLY A 1168 -16.07 -96.30 -4.41
CA GLY A 1168 -15.70 -96.88 -3.10
C GLY A 1168 -15.20 -98.32 -3.11
N ASP A 1169 -15.39 -99.05 -4.22
CA ASP A 1169 -14.96 -100.45 -4.44
C ASP A 1169 -13.70 -100.59 -5.30
N GLY A 1170 -13.17 -99.47 -5.82
CA GLY A 1170 -11.95 -99.43 -6.64
C GLY A 1170 -12.19 -99.52 -8.15
N THR A 1171 -13.44 -99.51 -8.63
CA THR A 1171 -13.75 -99.38 -10.07
C THR A 1171 -13.17 -98.08 -10.63
N THR A 1172 -12.46 -98.17 -11.76
CA THR A 1172 -11.90 -97.01 -12.47
C THR A 1172 -12.87 -96.46 -13.51
N LEU A 1173 -12.61 -95.23 -13.99
CA LEU A 1173 -13.38 -94.60 -15.06
C LEU A 1173 -13.44 -95.46 -16.34
N ALA A 1174 -12.36 -96.19 -16.65
CA ALA A 1174 -12.28 -97.08 -17.81
C ALA A 1174 -13.12 -98.36 -17.61
N ASP A 1175 -13.05 -98.99 -16.42
CA ASP A 1175 -13.88 -100.14 -16.08
C ASP A 1175 -15.38 -99.80 -16.18
N LEU A 1176 -15.74 -98.59 -15.74
CA LEU A 1176 -17.12 -98.10 -15.79
C LEU A 1176 -17.60 -97.86 -17.23
N GLN A 1177 -16.76 -97.28 -18.10
CA GLN A 1177 -17.10 -97.09 -19.51
C GLN A 1177 -17.30 -98.43 -20.23
N ASP A 1178 -16.40 -99.39 -20.03
CA ASP A 1178 -16.53 -100.72 -20.63
C ASP A 1178 -17.74 -101.47 -20.05
N HIS A 1179 -18.04 -101.32 -18.76
CA HIS A 1179 -19.27 -101.83 -18.16
C HIS A 1179 -20.53 -101.25 -18.84
N PHE A 1180 -20.62 -99.93 -19.00
CA PHE A 1180 -21.76 -99.30 -19.69
C PHE A 1180 -21.88 -99.77 -21.14
N ARG A 1181 -20.78 -99.83 -21.91
CA ARG A 1181 -20.79 -100.33 -23.29
C ARG A 1181 -21.31 -101.77 -23.39
N ASN A 1182 -20.80 -102.65 -22.53
CA ASN A 1182 -21.23 -104.05 -22.50
C ASN A 1182 -22.72 -104.15 -22.16
N MET A 1183 -23.17 -103.48 -21.10
CA MET A 1183 -24.58 -103.47 -20.67
C MET A 1183 -25.51 -102.88 -21.73
N PHE A 1184 -25.13 -101.76 -22.35
CA PHE A 1184 -25.90 -101.08 -23.39
C PHE A 1184 -25.98 -101.87 -24.70
N SER A 1185 -25.03 -102.76 -24.97
CA SER A 1185 -25.07 -103.68 -26.10
C SER A 1185 -26.04 -104.85 -25.91
N VAL A 1186 -26.32 -105.24 -24.65
CA VAL A 1186 -27.17 -106.38 -24.30
C VAL A 1186 -28.65 -106.01 -24.25
N PHE A 1187 -29.00 -104.83 -23.74
CA PHE A 1187 -30.40 -104.42 -23.57
C PHE A 1187 -30.93 -103.63 -24.77
N ASP A 1188 -32.10 -104.01 -25.29
CA ASP A 1188 -32.82 -103.26 -26.32
C ASP A 1188 -33.30 -101.92 -25.75
N GLN A 1189 -33.92 -101.94 -24.57
CA GLN A 1189 -34.37 -100.76 -23.83
C GLN A 1189 -33.84 -100.78 -22.39
N ILE A 1190 -33.48 -99.60 -21.88
CA ILE A 1190 -33.22 -99.34 -20.46
C ILE A 1190 -34.13 -98.20 -19.99
N GLN A 1191 -34.73 -98.33 -18.81
CA GLN A 1191 -35.49 -97.28 -18.13
C GLN A 1191 -34.87 -97.02 -16.76
N LEU A 1192 -34.81 -95.75 -16.34
CA LEU A 1192 -34.16 -95.32 -15.10
C LEU A 1192 -35.13 -94.51 -14.24
N THR A 1193 -35.42 -95.01 -13.03
CA THR A 1193 -36.20 -94.28 -12.04
C THR A 1193 -35.30 -93.88 -10.87
N MET A 1194 -35.01 -92.59 -10.76
CA MET A 1194 -34.44 -92.00 -9.55
C MET A 1194 -35.56 -91.48 -8.66
N SER A 1195 -35.45 -91.70 -7.36
CA SER A 1195 -36.41 -91.27 -6.35
C SER A 1195 -35.72 -90.88 -5.06
N GLY A 1196 -36.35 -90.01 -4.25
CA GLY A 1196 -35.80 -89.61 -2.96
C GLY A 1196 -34.50 -88.80 -3.05
N LEU A 1197 -34.28 -88.06 -4.14
CA LEU A 1197 -33.10 -87.19 -4.33
C LEU A 1197 -32.97 -86.19 -3.16
N ARG A 1198 -31.82 -86.22 -2.49
CA ARG A 1198 -31.42 -85.31 -1.41
C ARG A 1198 -30.06 -84.72 -1.73
N ILE A 1199 -29.94 -83.40 -1.62
CA ILE A 1199 -28.72 -82.66 -1.91
C ILE A 1199 -28.32 -81.94 -0.62
N GLU A 1200 -27.18 -82.31 -0.05
CA GLU A 1200 -26.63 -81.75 1.19
C GLU A 1200 -25.26 -81.11 0.90
N ARG A 1201 -24.99 -79.88 1.34
CA ARG A 1201 -23.70 -79.23 1.04
C ARG A 1201 -22.57 -79.86 1.87
N LYS A 1202 -21.47 -80.23 1.20
CA LYS A 1202 -20.30 -80.89 1.78
C LYS A 1202 -19.04 -80.04 1.58
N GLY A 1203 -18.84 -79.05 2.47
CA GLY A 1203 -17.72 -78.12 2.42
C GLY A 1203 -18.03 -76.84 1.63
N THR A 1204 -16.99 -76.15 1.16
CA THR A 1204 -17.15 -74.94 0.33
C THR A 1204 -17.66 -75.27 -1.05
N ASP A 1205 -17.08 -76.27 -1.73
CA ASP A 1205 -17.21 -76.42 -3.20
C ASP A 1205 -17.81 -77.77 -3.64
N GLY A 1206 -18.32 -78.55 -2.67
CA GLY A 1206 -18.88 -79.88 -2.91
C GLY A 1206 -20.28 -80.08 -2.31
N TYR A 1207 -21.01 -81.02 -2.87
CA TYR A 1207 -22.34 -81.45 -2.47
C TYR A 1207 -22.37 -82.98 -2.32
N LEU A 1208 -22.95 -83.48 -1.25
CA LEU A 1208 -23.30 -84.90 -1.09
C LEU A 1208 -24.73 -85.08 -1.60
N VAL A 1209 -24.90 -85.89 -2.64
CA VAL A 1209 -26.19 -86.18 -3.25
C VAL A 1209 -26.53 -87.65 -3.00
N SER A 1210 -27.76 -87.95 -2.60
CA SER A 1210 -28.21 -89.32 -2.36
C SER A 1210 -29.60 -89.57 -2.91
N TYR A 1211 -29.83 -90.76 -3.46
CA TYR A 1211 -31.07 -91.15 -4.11
C TYR A 1211 -31.21 -92.68 -4.17
N ASP A 1212 -32.45 -93.15 -4.31
CA ASP A 1212 -32.76 -94.54 -4.64
C ASP A 1212 -32.98 -94.69 -6.14
N LEU A 1213 -32.33 -95.70 -6.73
CA LEU A 1213 -32.24 -95.97 -8.15
C LEU A 1213 -32.92 -97.30 -8.50
N LEU A 1214 -33.76 -97.29 -9.54
CA LEU A 1214 -34.32 -98.48 -10.16
C LEU A 1214 -33.99 -98.47 -11.67
N ILE A 1215 -33.19 -99.45 -12.10
CA ILE A 1215 -32.85 -99.69 -13.51
C ILE A 1215 -33.71 -100.85 -14.00
N VAL A 1216 -34.41 -100.69 -15.14
CA VAL A 1216 -35.16 -101.76 -15.79
C VAL A 1216 -34.63 -101.96 -17.20
N GLY A 1217 -33.93 -103.08 -17.42
CA GLY A 1217 -33.42 -103.50 -18.73
C GLY A 1217 -34.35 -104.51 -19.38
N SER A 1218 -34.60 -104.39 -20.68
CA SER A 1218 -35.42 -105.34 -21.46
C SER A 1218 -34.70 -105.84 -22.71
N ILE A 1219 -34.77 -107.15 -22.96
CA ILE A 1219 -34.32 -107.82 -24.18
C ILE A 1219 -35.56 -108.42 -24.83
N TYR A 1220 -36.02 -107.81 -25.93
CA TYR A 1220 -37.30 -108.15 -26.57
C TYR A 1220 -37.25 -109.51 -27.28
N ALA A 1221 -36.10 -109.86 -27.86
CA ALA A 1221 -35.92 -111.13 -28.58
C ALA A 1221 -36.13 -112.36 -27.68
N GLU A 1222 -35.67 -112.29 -26.42
CA GLU A 1222 -35.74 -113.37 -25.43
C GLU A 1222 -36.89 -113.19 -24.42
N ASN A 1223 -37.66 -112.09 -24.51
CA ASN A 1223 -38.66 -111.68 -23.52
C ASN A 1223 -38.11 -111.61 -22.08
N ILE A 1224 -36.84 -111.21 -21.92
CA ILE A 1224 -36.17 -111.07 -20.62
C ILE A 1224 -36.33 -109.63 -20.14
N ARG A 1225 -36.85 -109.46 -18.93
CA ARG A 1225 -36.86 -108.21 -18.17
C ARG A 1225 -35.98 -108.36 -16.94
N HIS A 1226 -35.03 -107.46 -16.78
CA HIS A 1226 -34.16 -107.36 -15.60
C HIS A 1226 -34.52 -106.10 -14.80
N GLU A 1227 -34.52 -106.19 -13.48
CA GLU A 1227 -34.74 -105.06 -12.58
C GLU A 1227 -33.65 -105.02 -11.51
N GLU A 1228 -32.93 -103.90 -11.44
CA GLU A 1228 -31.95 -103.62 -10.38
C GLU A 1228 -32.46 -102.50 -9.48
N LYS A 1229 -32.29 -102.65 -8.17
CA LYS A 1229 -32.59 -101.62 -7.16
C LYS A 1229 -31.35 -101.36 -6.32
N SER A 1230 -30.91 -100.11 -6.28
CA SER A 1230 -29.73 -99.68 -5.53
C SER A 1230 -29.98 -98.33 -4.85
N SER A 1231 -29.29 -98.07 -3.75
CA SER A 1231 -29.27 -96.76 -3.08
C SER A 1231 -27.90 -96.14 -3.29
N VAL A 1232 -27.87 -94.97 -3.93
CA VAL A 1232 -26.64 -94.30 -4.37
C VAL A 1232 -26.35 -93.10 -3.46
N ALA A 1233 -25.07 -92.86 -3.18
CA ALA A 1233 -24.60 -91.62 -2.57
C ALA A 1233 -23.31 -91.13 -3.24
N GLU A 1234 -23.36 -89.92 -3.76
CA GLU A 1234 -22.36 -89.34 -4.65
C GLU A 1234 -21.87 -87.99 -4.12
N GLU A 1235 -20.59 -87.72 -4.31
CA GLU A 1235 -20.01 -86.40 -4.13
C GLU A 1235 -20.01 -85.72 -5.49
N VAL A 1236 -20.62 -84.53 -5.54
CA VAL A 1236 -20.84 -83.72 -6.73
C VAL A 1236 -20.12 -82.40 -6.53
N SER A 1237 -19.28 -82.03 -7.48
CA SER A 1237 -18.54 -80.77 -7.53
C SER A 1237 -19.06 -79.91 -8.68
N MET A 1238 -18.84 -78.60 -8.58
CA MET A 1238 -18.95 -77.70 -9.73
C MET A 1238 -17.55 -77.26 -10.12
N ASP A 1239 -17.20 -77.40 -11.41
CA ASP A 1239 -15.92 -76.91 -11.90
C ASP A 1239 -15.90 -75.37 -11.99
N SER A 1240 -14.75 -74.80 -12.37
CA SER A 1240 -14.58 -73.35 -12.49
C SER A 1240 -15.41 -72.70 -13.61
N ALA A 1241 -16.01 -73.50 -14.51
CA ALA A 1241 -16.98 -73.04 -15.50
C ALA A 1241 -18.43 -73.13 -14.99
N GLY A 1242 -18.64 -73.67 -13.77
CA GLY A 1242 -19.95 -73.91 -13.18
C GLY A 1242 -20.67 -75.14 -13.73
N GLN A 1243 -19.94 -76.05 -14.38
CA GLN A 1243 -20.49 -77.33 -14.82
C GLN A 1243 -20.49 -78.32 -13.65
N VAL A 1244 -21.64 -78.92 -13.41
CA VAL A 1244 -21.85 -79.93 -12.36
C VAL A 1244 -21.29 -81.28 -12.83
N ARG A 1245 -20.51 -81.96 -11.98
CA ARG A 1245 -19.98 -83.31 -12.23
C ARG A 1245 -19.99 -84.17 -10.97
N ILE A 1246 -20.15 -85.48 -11.12
CA ILE A 1246 -19.95 -86.44 -10.02
C ILE A 1246 -18.44 -86.70 -9.90
N SER A 1247 -17.83 -86.31 -8.78
CA SER A 1247 -16.41 -86.56 -8.48
C SER A 1247 -16.18 -87.83 -7.67
N ARG A 1248 -17.20 -88.37 -7.00
CA ARG A 1248 -17.06 -89.66 -6.30
C ARG A 1248 -18.37 -90.40 -6.10
N THR A 1249 -18.43 -91.69 -6.41
CA THR A 1249 -19.55 -92.55 -6.01
C THR A 1249 -19.19 -93.30 -4.73
N SER A 1250 -19.58 -92.72 -3.59
CA SER A 1250 -19.24 -93.20 -2.24
C SER A 1250 -20.04 -94.41 -1.78
N ARG A 1251 -21.27 -94.57 -2.29
CA ARG A 1251 -22.18 -95.68 -2.01
C ARG A 1251 -22.93 -96.05 -3.29
N GLY A 1252 -22.92 -97.34 -3.59
CA GLY A 1252 -23.42 -97.95 -4.81
C GLY A 1252 -22.70 -99.28 -5.01
N ARG A 1253 -23.18 -100.13 -5.91
CA ARG A 1253 -22.44 -101.31 -6.39
C ARG A 1253 -22.74 -101.46 -7.86
N PHE A 1254 -21.71 -101.60 -8.68
CA PHE A 1254 -21.88 -101.89 -10.10
C PHE A 1254 -22.23 -103.37 -10.31
N TRP A 1255 -23.03 -103.65 -11.34
CA TRP A 1255 -23.42 -105.01 -11.66
C TRP A 1255 -22.34 -105.70 -12.50
N TYR A 1256 -21.60 -106.63 -11.88
CA TYR A 1256 -20.74 -107.54 -12.63
C TYR A 1256 -21.56 -108.72 -13.17
N VAL A 1257 -21.93 -108.65 -14.45
CA VAL A 1257 -22.31 -109.85 -15.22
C VAL A 1257 -21.06 -110.72 -15.36
N ARG A 1258 -21.19 -112.01 -15.06
CA ARG A 1258 -20.18 -113.04 -15.35
C ARG A 1258 -20.71 -114.03 -16.37
#